data_AF-A0AAD7JRT2-F1
#
_entry.id   AF-A0AAD7JRT2-F1
#
_cell.length_a   1.000
_cell.length_b   1.000
_cell.length_c   1.000
_cell.angle_alpha   90.00
_cell.angle_beta   90.00
_cell.angle_gamma   90.00
#
_symmetry.space_group_name_H-M   'P 1'
#
loop_
_entity.id
_entity.type
_entity.pdbx_description
1 polymer ?
#
loop_
_entity_poly.entity_id
_entity_poly.type
_entity_poly.pdbx_seq_one_letter_code
_entity_poly.pdbx_strand_id
1 'polypeptide(L)'
;MAQHGLDLDAHENLSNRWSQQWSSNSSKSEPTRRVLYHCECGYDHTWNESKARHTPLPFTGCLAHAEVTYVVLSQKNLRIRGYFQHNQGCKDALFTCIPPIPVHPSVFAVALAQLRDGATFTNVKNKNRELLSARNYHGFPADIRNSPYRWLIETRDSRSLFRQHNRLNGVKITEKPQINIDEWLDPSSPEYNPIIADAIFHYSARASKGERFESCIATDEMRETAWKYGHENQIILDGTFRDENRKGIPVAFLLFSAPTGNKQSSAGYNTAILTKLLRAWKDSLTRCAHLYGFEGIVFSPFSAITDTDLKERGALIAVWITIWLLICRFHLRQSWKNYHNKLLKGKGQLKLDLKHRLKRLEDSLVETETIAEARGILTAEMKTLLLLPDSKPVRKTLKHIKYLSEYWTTDNLWQSWSNYGRKVAAALLGCCHMDGVIPTTNHLESFNGVLKRKHLRQWQNGGRRLRVDVLIRILIIHILPSIFKERRLLREQSLRLAAQIRRLPGGESLVRSHASKPTTPRIAYLLGNDARQQRATDLVNLRQIGMPTFLLDGSGLSFTCYSSEALEVESQPLQYTITILFTGVATCNCTDFRKHGGACKHLRAALIILDHLRSQKFQIPAIPIPQSLADTHTLETQTSPPLEPTASPEETLQLPTVRAAAVVTDLLGSNESCHDTEEKADESDSDNESVDTDASSDSDDSDDDDPDDAQETALQGPQSPPQNQRALGEQALARALFELEEMDQKFRDLTEYLKHNPGPLSDSSTELLARRAEPVAAFMTEITPSPPLFPSSAPPRTQVANGSNKRKAHLLPPSPEKASKRHQSFAPH
;
A
#
# COMPACT_ATOMS: atom_id res chain seq x y z
N MET A 1 35.33 -40.35 0.67
CA MET A 1 34.89 -38.95 0.43
C MET A 1 35.97 -38.22 -0.34
N ALA A 2 37.10 -37.84 0.28
CA ALA A 2 38.21 -37.13 -0.38
C ALA A 2 38.75 -37.81 -1.64
N GLN A 3 39.01 -39.13 -1.60
CA GLN A 3 39.48 -39.90 -2.75
C GLN A 3 38.53 -39.88 -3.96
N HIS A 4 37.24 -39.60 -3.73
CA HIS A 4 36.20 -39.55 -4.77
C HIS A 4 35.68 -38.13 -5.03
N GLY A 5 36.27 -37.09 -4.42
CA GLY A 5 35.83 -35.70 -4.57
C GLY A 5 34.44 -35.41 -4.00
N LEU A 6 34.03 -36.16 -2.96
CA LEU A 6 32.74 -36.04 -2.26
C LEU A 6 32.86 -35.38 -0.88
N ASP A 7 34.06 -34.93 -0.51
CA ASP A 7 34.27 -34.09 0.66
C ASP A 7 33.78 -32.66 0.42
N LEU A 8 33.50 -31.93 1.50
CA LEU A 8 32.89 -30.60 1.46
C LEU A 8 33.76 -29.60 0.67
N ASP A 9 35.09 -29.70 0.80
CA ASP A 9 36.03 -28.81 0.10
C ASP A 9 36.09 -29.11 -1.40
N ALA A 10 36.04 -30.39 -1.79
CA ALA A 10 35.97 -30.79 -3.20
C ALA A 10 34.63 -30.42 -3.85
N HIS A 11 33.52 -30.36 -3.11
CA HIS A 11 32.21 -29.92 -3.64
C HIS A 11 32.20 -28.49 -4.17
N GLU A 12 33.10 -27.64 -3.66
CA GLU A 12 33.19 -26.24 -4.04
C GLU A 12 34.14 -26.03 -5.22
N ASN A 13 34.88 -27.06 -5.63
CA ASN A 13 35.81 -27.01 -6.75
C ASN A 13 35.06 -27.08 -8.10
N LEU A 14 35.39 -26.19 -9.03
CA LEU A 14 34.81 -26.15 -10.39
C LEU A 14 35.05 -27.43 -11.20
N SER A 15 36.07 -28.20 -10.85
CA SER A 15 36.37 -29.50 -11.48
C SER A 15 35.50 -30.65 -10.94
N ASN A 16 34.66 -30.40 -9.93
CA ASN A 16 33.81 -31.43 -9.37
C ASN A 16 32.68 -31.79 -10.34
N ARG A 17 32.50 -33.10 -10.53
CA ARG A 17 31.48 -33.68 -11.42
C ARG A 17 30.25 -34.16 -10.65
N TRP A 18 30.23 -34.00 -9.32
CA TRP A 18 29.14 -34.42 -8.44
C TRP A 18 28.15 -33.28 -8.22
N SER A 19 26.87 -33.55 -8.51
CA SER A 19 25.75 -32.65 -8.22
C SER A 19 24.84 -33.24 -7.15
N GLN A 20 24.33 -32.40 -6.25
CA GLN A 20 23.34 -32.83 -5.26
C GLN A 20 21.95 -32.92 -5.91
N GLN A 21 21.34 -34.11 -5.89
CA GLN A 21 20.01 -34.36 -6.46
C GLN A 21 18.88 -34.17 -5.44
N TRP A 22 19.06 -34.67 -4.22
CA TRP A 22 18.11 -34.43 -3.13
C TRP A 22 18.81 -34.46 -1.77
N SER A 23 18.16 -33.88 -0.77
CA SER A 23 18.55 -34.07 0.63
C SER A 23 17.33 -34.15 1.53
N SER A 24 17.38 -35.02 2.53
CA SER A 24 16.37 -35.17 3.57
C SER A 24 17.01 -34.98 4.94
N ASN A 25 16.30 -34.33 5.86
CA ASN A 25 16.71 -34.15 7.24
C ASN A 25 15.85 -35.03 8.14
N SER A 26 16.48 -35.69 9.12
CA SER A 26 15.81 -36.48 10.15
C SER A 26 15.92 -35.77 11.50
N SER A 27 14.79 -35.63 12.19
CA SER A 27 14.62 -34.92 13.46
C SER A 27 14.64 -35.85 14.68
N LYS A 28 15.51 -36.87 14.69
CA LYS A 28 15.78 -37.69 15.89
C LYS A 28 16.67 -36.90 16.88
N SER A 29 16.95 -37.49 18.06
CA SER A 29 17.77 -36.89 19.15
C SER A 29 19.12 -36.33 18.70
N GLU A 30 19.66 -36.82 17.57
CA GLU A 30 20.77 -36.23 16.86
C GLU A 30 20.34 -35.90 15.41
N PRO A 31 20.35 -34.61 14.98
CA PRO A 31 19.87 -34.22 13.67
C PRO A 31 20.80 -34.78 12.59
N THR A 32 20.24 -35.60 11.71
CA THR A 32 20.97 -36.26 10.62
C THR A 32 20.47 -35.78 9.28
N ARG A 33 21.38 -35.66 8.31
CA ARG A 33 21.08 -35.27 6.94
C ARG A 33 21.53 -36.36 5.99
N ARG A 34 20.62 -36.77 5.11
CA ARG A 34 20.86 -37.71 4.02
C ARG A 34 20.85 -36.96 2.70
N VAL A 35 21.82 -37.22 1.84
CA VAL A 35 22.04 -36.50 0.59
C VAL A 35 22.39 -37.50 -0.51
N LEU A 36 21.76 -37.37 -1.68
CA LEU A 36 22.17 -38.10 -2.88
C LEU A 36 22.96 -37.18 -3.80
N TYR A 37 24.19 -37.58 -4.08
CA TYR A 37 25.04 -37.03 -5.10
C TYR A 37 24.95 -37.88 -6.36
N HIS A 38 24.92 -37.25 -7.52
CA HIS A 38 24.93 -37.91 -8.82
C HIS A 38 25.86 -37.18 -9.77
N CYS A 39 26.53 -37.92 -10.65
CA CYS A 39 27.41 -37.33 -11.64
C CYS A 39 26.63 -36.48 -12.64
N GLU A 40 27.10 -35.27 -12.92
CA GLU A 40 26.47 -34.36 -13.89
C GLU A 40 26.41 -34.95 -15.31
N CYS A 41 27.41 -35.75 -15.70
CA CYS A 41 27.43 -36.45 -16.99
C CYS A 41 26.38 -37.58 -17.08
N GLY A 42 25.81 -38.00 -15.94
CA GLY A 42 24.76 -39.02 -15.85
C GLY A 42 23.35 -38.47 -15.99
N TYR A 43 23.17 -37.16 -15.85
CA TYR A 43 21.86 -36.53 -15.97
C TYR A 43 21.49 -36.35 -17.44
N ASP A 44 20.40 -36.96 -17.90
CA ASP A 44 19.83 -36.66 -19.22
C ASP A 44 18.74 -35.59 -19.10
N HIS A 45 19.00 -34.43 -19.69
CA HIS A 45 18.07 -33.30 -19.74
C HIS A 45 16.81 -33.57 -20.58
N THR A 46 16.85 -34.52 -21.52
CA THR A 46 15.71 -34.84 -22.39
C THR A 46 14.59 -35.56 -21.65
N TRP A 47 14.90 -36.25 -20.54
CA TRP A 47 13.93 -36.94 -19.70
C TRP A 47 12.81 -36.01 -19.18
N ASN A 48 13.14 -34.74 -18.93
CA ASN A 48 12.19 -33.73 -18.45
C ASN A 48 11.68 -32.81 -19.57
N GLU A 49 11.78 -33.22 -20.84
CA GLU A 49 11.41 -32.42 -22.02
C GLU A 49 12.14 -31.06 -22.10
N SER A 50 13.30 -30.93 -21.44
CA SER A 50 14.10 -29.70 -21.53
C SER A 50 14.79 -29.64 -22.88
N LYS A 51 14.55 -28.55 -23.63
CA LYS A 51 15.24 -28.27 -24.90
C LYS A 51 16.74 -27.97 -24.74
N ALA A 52 17.18 -27.64 -23.53
CA ALA A 52 18.54 -27.23 -23.25
C ALA A 52 19.14 -27.95 -22.04
N ARG A 53 20.42 -28.29 -22.15
CA ARG A 53 21.22 -28.85 -21.07
C ARG A 53 21.80 -27.72 -20.22
N HIS A 54 21.53 -27.75 -18.92
CA HIS A 54 22.02 -26.73 -17.98
C HIS A 54 23.26 -27.15 -17.19
N THR A 55 23.69 -28.41 -17.32
CA THR A 55 24.95 -28.90 -16.75
C THR A 55 26.10 -28.58 -17.70
N PRO A 56 27.27 -28.18 -17.17
CA PRO A 56 28.41 -27.76 -17.97
C PRO A 56 29.15 -28.92 -18.65
N LEU A 57 28.78 -30.16 -18.34
CA LEU A 57 29.36 -31.38 -18.92
C LEU A 57 28.35 -32.10 -19.81
N PRO A 58 28.76 -32.68 -20.96
CA PRO A 58 27.87 -33.43 -21.86
C PRO A 58 27.30 -34.69 -21.19
N PHE A 59 26.20 -35.20 -21.72
CA PHE A 59 25.63 -36.47 -21.26
C PHE A 59 26.51 -37.63 -21.76
N THR A 60 26.97 -38.48 -20.85
CA THR A 60 27.78 -39.66 -21.18
C THR A 60 27.19 -40.96 -20.62
N GLY A 61 26.00 -40.91 -20.03
CA GLY A 61 25.38 -42.06 -19.37
C GLY A 61 26.13 -42.52 -18.11
N CYS A 62 26.82 -41.62 -17.41
CA CYS A 62 27.58 -41.96 -16.21
C CYS A 62 26.67 -42.40 -15.06
N LEU A 63 26.89 -43.59 -14.50
CA LEU A 63 26.07 -44.14 -13.40
C LEU A 63 26.56 -43.75 -12.00
N ALA A 64 27.60 -42.91 -11.92
CA ALA A 64 28.21 -42.59 -10.64
C ALA A 64 27.24 -41.81 -9.74
N HIS A 65 26.95 -42.37 -8.57
CA HIS A 65 26.05 -41.81 -7.55
C HIS A 65 26.55 -42.17 -6.14
N ALA A 66 26.30 -41.30 -5.18
CA ALA A 66 26.66 -41.53 -3.78
C ALA A 66 25.57 -40.99 -2.85
N GLU A 67 24.98 -41.87 -2.05
CA GLU A 67 24.12 -41.53 -0.93
C GLU A 67 24.98 -41.39 0.34
N VAL A 68 25.00 -40.18 0.91
CA VAL A 68 25.75 -39.84 2.13
C VAL A 68 24.75 -39.48 3.24
N THR A 69 24.84 -40.14 4.38
CA THR A 69 24.13 -39.77 5.61
C THR A 69 25.15 -39.33 6.66
N TYR A 70 24.96 -38.15 7.23
CA TYR A 70 25.87 -37.57 8.23
C TYR A 70 25.11 -36.80 9.31
N VAL A 71 25.76 -36.59 10.46
CA VAL A 71 25.24 -35.77 11.55
C VAL A 71 25.45 -34.29 11.23
N VAL A 72 24.40 -33.46 11.32
CA VAL A 72 24.44 -32.05 10.89
C VAL A 72 25.42 -31.21 11.71
N LEU A 73 25.49 -31.42 13.02
CA LEU A 73 26.34 -30.60 13.91
C LEU A 73 27.81 -30.99 13.83
N SER A 74 28.11 -32.28 13.93
CA SER A 74 29.50 -32.79 13.94
C SER A 74 30.06 -33.03 12.54
N GLN A 75 29.22 -32.95 11.49
CA GLN A 75 29.55 -33.36 10.11
C GLN A 75 30.09 -34.80 10.02
N LYS A 76 29.88 -35.61 11.05
CA LYS A 76 30.36 -36.99 11.09
C LYS A 76 29.54 -37.85 10.15
N ASN A 77 30.20 -38.44 9.16
CA ASN A 77 29.58 -39.38 8.24
C ASN A 77 29.14 -40.65 9.00
N LEU A 78 27.86 -40.98 8.88
CA LEU A 78 27.26 -42.18 9.46
C LEU A 78 27.20 -43.33 8.45
N ARG A 79 26.90 -43.02 7.18
CA ARG A 79 26.76 -44.02 6.12
C ARG A 79 27.04 -43.40 4.76
N ILE A 80 27.76 -44.14 3.92
CA ILE A 80 28.02 -43.80 2.53
C ILE A 80 27.74 -45.04 1.69
N ARG A 81 26.90 -44.94 0.65
CA ARG A 81 26.62 -46.03 -0.30
C ARG A 81 26.49 -45.49 -1.72
N GLY A 82 26.69 -46.32 -2.73
CA GLY A 82 26.47 -45.95 -4.13
C GLY A 82 27.58 -46.46 -5.05
N TYR A 83 27.49 -46.07 -6.31
CA TYR A 83 28.44 -46.42 -7.36
C TYR A 83 29.41 -45.26 -7.60
N PHE A 84 30.69 -45.42 -7.27
CA PHE A 84 31.67 -44.32 -7.34
C PHE A 84 32.48 -44.29 -8.64
N GLN A 85 32.31 -45.28 -9.53
CA GLN A 85 33.12 -45.39 -10.74
C GLN A 85 32.51 -44.56 -11.87
N HIS A 86 33.28 -43.59 -12.36
CA HIS A 86 32.93 -42.86 -13.57
C HIS A 86 33.29 -43.68 -14.81
N ASN A 87 32.42 -43.66 -15.82
CA ASN A 87 32.74 -44.25 -17.12
C ASN A 87 33.82 -43.43 -17.86
N GLN A 88 34.44 -44.03 -18.87
CA GLN A 88 35.56 -43.39 -19.58
C GLN A 88 35.13 -42.08 -20.25
N GLY A 89 33.97 -42.07 -20.91
CA GLY A 89 33.39 -40.86 -21.49
C GLY A 89 33.22 -39.72 -20.48
N CYS A 90 32.85 -40.01 -19.22
CA CYS A 90 32.75 -39.01 -18.16
C CYS A 90 34.12 -38.47 -17.73
N LYS A 91 35.16 -39.31 -17.71
CA LYS A 91 36.52 -38.88 -17.36
C LYS A 91 37.08 -37.94 -18.42
N ASP A 92 36.80 -38.25 -19.68
CA ASP A 92 37.28 -37.52 -20.85
C ASP A 92 36.37 -36.32 -21.22
N ALA A 93 35.19 -36.23 -20.61
CA ALA A 93 34.22 -35.17 -20.88
C ALA A 93 34.79 -33.79 -20.55
N LEU A 94 34.84 -32.94 -21.58
CA LEU A 94 35.22 -31.53 -21.50
C LEU A 94 34.01 -30.67 -21.14
N PHE A 95 34.27 -29.50 -20.56
CA PHE A 95 33.23 -28.50 -20.29
C PHE A 95 32.71 -27.92 -21.61
N THR A 96 31.39 -27.97 -21.79
CA THR A 96 30.69 -27.36 -22.93
C THR A 96 30.24 -25.93 -22.64
N CYS A 97 30.14 -25.55 -21.36
CA CYS A 97 29.88 -24.18 -20.95
C CYS A 97 30.52 -23.87 -19.59
N ILE A 98 30.55 -22.58 -19.23
CA ILE A 98 31.11 -22.11 -17.96
C ILE A 98 30.23 -22.63 -16.80
N PRO A 99 30.78 -23.40 -15.83
CA PRO A 99 30.01 -23.88 -14.68
C PRO A 99 29.48 -22.72 -13.84
N PRO A 100 28.28 -22.85 -13.24
CA PRO A 100 27.71 -21.81 -12.41
C PRO A 100 28.51 -21.66 -11.10
N ILE A 101 29.28 -20.58 -10.97
CA ILE A 101 30.02 -20.27 -9.75
C ILE A 101 29.06 -19.71 -8.70
N PRO A 102 28.92 -20.36 -7.52
CA PRO A 102 28.02 -19.89 -6.46
C PRO A 102 28.53 -18.59 -5.84
N VAL A 103 27.60 -17.78 -5.33
CA VAL A 103 27.95 -16.60 -4.54
C VAL A 103 28.36 -17.04 -3.13
N HIS A 104 29.43 -16.45 -2.60
CA HIS A 104 29.95 -16.79 -1.28
C HIS A 104 28.89 -16.60 -0.16
N PRO A 105 28.77 -17.51 0.83
CA PRO A 105 27.77 -17.41 1.90
C PRO A 105 27.82 -16.11 2.70
N SER A 106 29.01 -15.55 2.98
CA SER A 106 29.12 -14.27 3.71
C SER A 106 28.57 -13.08 2.93
N VAL A 107 28.60 -13.14 1.59
CA VAL A 107 27.98 -12.14 0.72
C VAL A 107 26.46 -12.21 0.83
N PHE A 108 25.89 -13.42 0.83
CA PHE A 108 24.46 -13.63 1.08
C PHE A 108 24.05 -13.17 2.48
N ALA A 109 24.83 -13.47 3.52
CA ALA A 109 24.53 -13.06 4.89
C ALA A 109 24.40 -11.53 5.02
N VAL A 110 25.37 -10.79 4.46
CA VAL A 110 25.33 -9.33 4.43
C VAL A 110 24.16 -8.81 3.60
N ALA A 111 23.88 -9.40 2.45
CA ALA A 111 22.76 -9.01 1.60
C ALA A 111 21.40 -9.25 2.27
N LEU A 112 21.23 -10.39 2.96
CA LEU A 112 20.01 -10.73 3.69
C LEU A 112 19.79 -9.81 4.90
N ALA A 113 20.85 -9.44 5.61
CA ALA A 113 20.80 -8.46 6.69
C ALA A 113 20.33 -7.10 6.15
N GLN A 114 20.91 -6.62 5.05
CA GLN A 114 20.48 -5.37 4.42
C GLN A 114 19.02 -5.41 3.97
N LEU A 115 18.55 -6.50 3.36
CA LEU A 115 17.15 -6.65 2.98
C LEU A 115 16.22 -6.63 4.19
N ARG A 116 16.62 -7.26 5.31
CA ARG A 116 15.87 -7.19 6.58
C ARG A 116 15.79 -5.76 7.11
N ASP A 117 16.82 -4.96 6.88
CA ASP A 117 16.88 -3.56 7.27
C ASP A 117 16.20 -2.62 6.25
N GLY A 118 15.52 -3.18 5.23
CA GLY A 118 14.75 -2.41 4.24
C GLY A 118 15.57 -1.86 3.07
N ALA A 119 16.80 -2.34 2.87
CA ALA A 119 17.61 -1.92 1.73
C ALA A 119 16.99 -2.36 0.40
N THR A 120 17.06 -1.50 -0.62
CA THR A 120 16.70 -1.89 -1.99
C THR A 120 17.75 -2.83 -2.57
N PHE A 121 17.39 -3.63 -3.57
CA PHE A 121 18.37 -4.49 -4.24
C PHE A 121 19.53 -3.69 -4.88
N THR A 122 19.27 -2.46 -5.32
CA THR A 122 20.32 -1.54 -5.79
C THR A 122 21.31 -1.21 -4.68
N ASN A 123 20.82 -0.88 -3.48
CA ASN A 123 21.68 -0.62 -2.32
C ASN A 123 22.49 -1.87 -1.93
N VAL A 124 21.86 -3.05 -1.98
CA VAL A 124 22.54 -4.34 -1.73
C VAL A 124 23.69 -4.54 -2.72
N LYS A 125 23.48 -4.31 -4.02
CA LYS A 125 24.55 -4.42 -5.03
C LYS A 125 25.64 -3.37 -4.81
N ASN A 126 25.28 -2.13 -4.46
CA ASN A 126 26.26 -1.08 -4.20
C ASN A 126 27.13 -1.40 -2.98
N LYS A 127 26.54 -1.82 -1.87
CA LYS A 127 27.28 -2.23 -0.68
C LYS A 127 28.13 -3.47 -0.94
N ASN A 128 27.65 -4.39 -1.77
CA ASN A 128 28.46 -5.54 -2.18
C ASN A 128 29.69 -5.14 -2.99
N ARG A 129 29.57 -4.20 -3.93
CA ARG A 129 30.72 -3.65 -4.67
C ARG A 129 31.70 -2.94 -3.73
N GLU A 130 31.19 -2.16 -2.79
CA GLU A 130 32.02 -1.45 -1.80
C GLU A 130 32.84 -2.44 -0.94
N LEU A 131 32.19 -3.47 -0.37
CA LEU A 131 32.85 -4.48 0.45
C LEU A 131 33.81 -5.37 -0.35
N LEU A 132 33.50 -5.63 -1.61
CA LEU A 132 34.37 -6.35 -2.53
C LEU A 132 35.63 -5.53 -2.83
N SER A 133 35.49 -4.25 -3.17
CA SER A 133 36.62 -3.35 -3.40
C SER A 133 37.50 -3.20 -2.16
N ALA A 134 36.88 -3.13 -0.99
CA ALA A 134 37.58 -3.06 0.30
C ALA A 134 38.11 -4.42 0.79
N ARG A 135 37.81 -5.53 0.09
CA ARG A 135 38.14 -6.91 0.50
C ARG A 135 37.72 -7.26 1.93
N ASN A 136 36.59 -6.71 2.38
CA ASN A 136 36.16 -6.75 3.77
C ASN A 136 35.06 -7.79 4.04
N TYR A 137 34.96 -8.81 3.20
CA TYR A 137 34.07 -9.93 3.46
C TYR A 137 34.77 -10.98 4.33
N HIS A 138 34.02 -11.60 5.24
CA HIS A 138 34.53 -12.73 6.00
C HIS A 138 34.88 -13.90 5.05
N GLY A 139 36.07 -14.45 5.21
CA GLY A 139 36.61 -15.52 4.37
C GLY A 139 37.19 -15.05 3.02
N PHE A 140 37.39 -13.75 2.82
CA PHE A 140 37.92 -13.24 1.55
C PHE A 140 39.37 -13.72 1.32
N PRO A 141 39.67 -14.38 0.19
CA PRO A 141 40.99 -14.95 -0.05
C PRO A 141 42.02 -13.86 -0.37
N ALA A 142 43.30 -14.15 -0.10
CA ALA A 142 44.41 -13.27 -0.47
C ALA A 142 44.50 -13.07 -2.00
N ASP A 143 44.24 -14.14 -2.77
CA ASP A 143 44.09 -14.11 -4.23
C ASP A 143 42.69 -14.58 -4.63
N ILE A 144 41.91 -13.68 -5.25
CA ILE A 144 40.54 -13.95 -5.69
C ILE A 144 40.47 -14.98 -6.82
N ARG A 145 41.54 -15.16 -7.60
CA ARG A 145 41.57 -16.10 -8.73
C ARG A 145 41.46 -17.56 -8.29
N ASN A 146 41.84 -17.84 -7.05
CA ASN A 146 41.76 -19.17 -6.44
C ASN A 146 40.45 -19.38 -5.67
N SER A 147 39.55 -18.40 -5.68
CA SER A 147 38.28 -18.49 -4.97
C SER A 147 37.34 -19.49 -5.68
N PRO A 148 36.80 -20.50 -4.97
CA PRO A 148 35.73 -21.34 -5.51
C PRO A 148 34.39 -20.58 -5.64
N TYR A 149 34.32 -19.38 -5.05
CA TYR A 149 33.13 -18.56 -5.01
C TYR A 149 33.24 -17.28 -5.80
N ARG A 150 32.09 -16.80 -6.26
CA ARG A 150 31.91 -15.44 -6.74
C ARG A 150 31.57 -14.52 -5.57
N TRP A 151 32.26 -13.38 -5.50
CA TRP A 151 32.07 -12.40 -4.44
C TRP A 151 31.16 -11.23 -4.84
N LEU A 152 30.90 -11.07 -6.14
CA LEU A 152 30.02 -10.04 -6.70
C LEU A 152 28.60 -10.59 -6.87
N ILE A 153 27.58 -9.88 -6.37
CA ILE A 153 26.17 -10.21 -6.59
C ILE A 153 25.73 -9.71 -7.97
N GLU A 154 25.15 -10.60 -8.75
CA GLU A 154 24.60 -10.32 -10.07
C GLU A 154 23.06 -10.28 -10.03
N THR A 155 22.46 -9.85 -11.14
CA THR A 155 21.00 -9.77 -11.25
C THR A 155 20.33 -11.16 -11.19
N ARG A 156 21.00 -12.20 -11.69
CA ARG A 156 20.53 -13.61 -11.61
C ARG A 156 20.35 -14.11 -10.17
N ASP A 157 21.12 -13.58 -9.22
CA ASP A 157 21.07 -13.98 -7.81
C ASP A 157 19.88 -13.36 -7.06
N SER A 158 19.21 -12.36 -7.64
CA SER A 158 18.05 -11.72 -6.99
C SER A 158 16.98 -12.75 -6.61
N ARG A 159 16.74 -13.74 -7.48
CA ARG A 159 15.71 -14.77 -7.23
C ARG A 159 16.05 -15.63 -6.01
N SER A 160 17.29 -16.09 -5.86
CA SER A 160 17.71 -16.90 -4.72
C SER A 160 17.75 -16.08 -3.44
N LEU A 161 18.26 -14.84 -3.51
CA LEU A 161 18.31 -13.92 -2.39
C LEU A 161 16.91 -13.60 -1.83
N PHE A 162 15.97 -13.18 -2.68
CA PHE A 162 14.59 -12.89 -2.24
C PHE A 162 13.85 -14.16 -1.79
N ARG A 163 14.21 -15.34 -2.32
CA ARG A 163 13.67 -16.62 -1.82
C ARG A 163 14.12 -16.91 -0.40
N GLN A 164 15.40 -16.75 -0.12
CA GLN A 164 15.96 -16.93 1.21
C GLN A 164 15.41 -15.88 2.18
N HIS A 165 15.33 -14.61 1.77
CA HIS A 165 14.78 -13.53 2.59
C HIS A 165 13.33 -13.82 3.01
N ASN A 166 12.46 -14.19 2.08
CA ASN A 166 11.07 -14.53 2.40
C ASN A 166 10.96 -15.80 3.26
N ARG A 167 11.84 -16.79 3.07
CA ARG A 167 11.91 -17.98 3.94
C ARG A 167 12.29 -17.61 5.37
N LEU A 168 13.25 -16.71 5.56
CA LEU A 168 13.61 -16.17 6.88
C LEU A 168 12.45 -15.41 7.52
N ASN A 169 11.62 -14.76 6.71
CA ASN A 169 10.39 -14.15 7.18
C ASN A 169 9.26 -15.16 7.41
N GLY A 170 9.48 -16.48 7.24
CA GLY A 170 8.49 -17.53 7.49
C GLY A 170 7.48 -17.75 6.37
N VAL A 171 7.83 -17.41 5.13
CA VAL A 171 7.00 -17.71 3.94
C VAL A 171 7.62 -18.85 3.14
N LYS A 172 6.86 -19.94 2.95
CA LYS A 172 7.27 -21.05 2.08
C LYS A 172 7.03 -20.67 0.61
N ILE A 173 8.10 -20.32 -0.11
CA ILE A 173 7.98 -19.91 -1.52
C ILE A 173 7.74 -21.08 -2.48
N THR A 174 8.16 -22.28 -2.10
CA THR A 174 7.88 -23.50 -2.84
C THR A 174 6.39 -23.81 -2.87
N GLU A 175 5.67 -23.45 -1.80
CA GLU A 175 4.22 -23.60 -1.70
C GLU A 175 3.46 -22.51 -2.45
N LYS A 176 2.24 -22.88 -2.86
CA LYS A 176 1.31 -21.94 -3.51
C LYS A 176 0.80 -20.91 -2.48
N PRO A 177 0.59 -19.64 -2.88
CA PRO A 177 0.21 -18.58 -1.95
C PRO A 177 -1.06 -18.87 -1.16
N GLN A 178 -2.07 -19.45 -1.81
CA GLN A 178 -3.33 -19.79 -1.16
C GLN A 178 -3.19 -20.88 -0.08
N ILE A 179 -2.22 -21.79 -0.22
CA ILE A 179 -1.96 -22.84 0.77
C ILE A 179 -1.34 -22.20 2.01
N ASN A 180 -0.32 -21.35 1.84
CA ASN A 180 0.29 -20.63 2.96
C ASN A 180 -0.75 -19.85 3.77
N ILE A 181 -1.66 -19.13 3.09
CA ILE A 181 -2.66 -18.30 3.77
C ILE A 181 -3.66 -19.18 4.55
N ASP A 182 -4.18 -20.26 3.93
CA ASP A 182 -5.06 -21.21 4.63
C ASP A 182 -4.34 -21.82 5.84
N GLU A 183 -3.10 -22.26 5.68
CA GLU A 183 -2.31 -22.89 6.74
C GLU A 183 -1.96 -21.93 7.88
N TRP A 184 -1.83 -20.62 7.63
CA TRP A 184 -1.61 -19.62 8.70
C TRP A 184 -2.88 -19.36 9.52
N LEU A 185 -4.06 -19.59 8.94
CA LEU A 185 -5.36 -19.30 9.55
C LEU A 185 -6.00 -20.51 10.21
N ASP A 186 -5.60 -21.73 9.84
CA ASP A 186 -6.12 -22.98 10.38
C ASP A 186 -5.43 -23.34 11.72
N PRO A 187 -6.14 -23.33 12.87
CA PRO A 187 -5.55 -23.68 14.17
C PRO A 187 -5.01 -25.10 14.27
N SER A 188 -5.42 -26.00 13.36
CA SER A 188 -4.94 -27.39 13.31
C SER A 188 -3.66 -27.57 12.48
N SER A 189 -3.26 -26.53 11.75
CA SER A 189 -2.04 -26.52 10.93
C SER A 189 -0.80 -26.32 11.80
N PRO A 190 0.31 -27.04 11.54
CA PRO A 190 1.59 -26.75 12.20
C PRO A 190 2.17 -25.37 11.82
N GLU A 191 1.65 -24.75 10.75
CA GLU A 191 2.03 -23.41 10.31
C GLU A 191 1.08 -22.32 10.81
N TYR A 192 0.14 -22.65 11.69
CA TYR A 192 -0.80 -21.68 12.27
C TYR A 192 -0.05 -20.49 12.86
N ASN A 193 -0.51 -19.29 12.54
CA ASN A 193 0.08 -18.06 13.06
C ASN A 193 -1.01 -17.21 13.74
N PRO A 194 -1.07 -17.18 15.09
CA PRO A 194 -2.11 -16.48 15.81
C PRO A 194 -2.14 -14.98 15.52
N ILE A 195 -0.97 -14.35 15.32
CA ILE A 195 -0.88 -12.92 15.02
C ILE A 195 -1.54 -12.61 13.66
N ILE A 196 -1.34 -13.48 12.67
CA ILE A 196 -1.96 -13.33 11.34
C ILE A 196 -3.45 -13.62 11.42
N ALA A 197 -3.84 -14.68 12.14
CA ALA A 197 -5.23 -15.06 12.32
C ALA A 197 -6.04 -13.96 13.04
N ASP A 198 -5.53 -13.41 14.13
CA ASP A 198 -6.19 -12.35 14.91
C ASP A 198 -6.31 -11.03 14.13
N ALA A 199 -5.38 -10.76 13.21
CA ALA A 199 -5.42 -9.58 12.35
C ALA A 199 -6.38 -9.74 11.17
N ILE A 200 -6.73 -10.97 10.76
CA ILE A 200 -7.64 -11.24 9.64
C ILE A 200 -9.06 -11.47 10.17
N PHE A 201 -9.90 -10.45 10.09
CA PHE A 201 -11.28 -10.52 10.61
C PHE A 201 -12.27 -11.19 9.64
N HIS A 202 -11.91 -11.31 8.36
CA HIS A 202 -12.70 -11.98 7.34
C HIS A 202 -11.79 -12.68 6.33
N TYR A 203 -12.05 -13.96 6.11
CA TYR A 203 -11.34 -14.77 5.13
C TYR A 203 -12.31 -15.63 4.33
N SER A 204 -12.14 -15.63 3.02
CA SER A 204 -12.79 -16.58 2.11
C SER A 204 -11.76 -17.05 1.10
N ALA A 205 -11.37 -18.31 1.20
CA ALA A 205 -10.58 -18.95 0.17
C ALA A 205 -11.38 -19.06 -1.13
N ARG A 206 -10.67 -19.20 -2.26
CA ARG A 206 -11.29 -19.46 -3.56
C ARG A 206 -11.32 -20.97 -3.80
N ALA A 207 -12.43 -21.62 -3.50
CA ALA A 207 -12.58 -23.07 -3.67
C ALA A 207 -13.12 -23.45 -5.06
N SER A 208 -13.92 -22.60 -5.70
CA SER A 208 -14.56 -22.89 -6.99
C SER A 208 -14.39 -21.81 -8.08
N LYS A 209 -14.59 -22.19 -9.35
CA LYS A 209 -14.57 -21.27 -10.50
C LYS A 209 -15.83 -20.39 -10.49
N GLY A 210 -15.81 -19.34 -9.69
CA GLY A 210 -16.94 -18.42 -9.52
C GLY A 210 -16.82 -17.64 -8.20
N GLU A 211 -16.18 -18.26 -7.22
CA GLU A 211 -15.81 -17.63 -5.96
C GLU A 211 -14.65 -16.64 -6.11
N ARG A 212 -14.54 -15.78 -5.10
CA ARG A 212 -13.47 -14.83 -4.92
C ARG A 212 -12.61 -15.27 -3.77
N PHE A 213 -11.32 -15.05 -3.92
CA PHE A 213 -10.44 -14.87 -2.78
C PHE A 213 -10.79 -13.54 -2.08
N GLU A 214 -11.00 -13.58 -0.78
CA GLU A 214 -11.30 -12.45 0.10
C GLU A 214 -10.44 -12.56 1.37
N SER A 215 -9.76 -11.49 1.76
CA SER A 215 -8.96 -11.39 2.99
C SER A 215 -9.01 -9.96 3.49
N CYS A 216 -9.60 -9.75 4.67
CA CYS A 216 -9.70 -8.44 5.27
C CYS A 216 -8.88 -8.34 6.54
N ILE A 217 -8.06 -7.29 6.63
CA ILE A 217 -7.05 -7.12 7.67
C ILE A 217 -7.43 -5.91 8.54
N ALA A 218 -7.46 -6.11 9.85
CA ALA A 218 -7.48 -5.05 10.85
C ALA A 218 -6.73 -5.54 12.10
N THR A 219 -5.56 -4.97 12.41
CA THR A 219 -4.83 -5.28 13.65
C THR A 219 -5.55 -4.70 14.87
N ASP A 220 -5.14 -5.07 16.08
CA ASP A 220 -5.72 -4.53 17.31
C ASP A 220 -5.66 -3.00 17.37
N GLU A 221 -4.53 -2.39 17.00
CA GLU A 221 -4.40 -0.94 16.98
C GLU A 221 -5.31 -0.29 15.92
N MET A 222 -5.54 -0.97 14.80
CA MET A 222 -6.49 -0.50 13.78
C MET A 222 -7.93 -0.56 14.28
N ARG A 223 -8.30 -1.60 15.02
CA ARG A 223 -9.63 -1.75 15.63
C ARG A 223 -9.87 -0.72 16.74
N GLU A 224 -8.89 -0.53 17.63
CA GLU A 224 -8.92 0.51 18.66
C GLU A 224 -9.10 1.91 18.02
N THR A 225 -8.32 2.18 16.98
CA THR A 225 -8.38 3.45 16.24
C THR A 225 -9.72 3.63 15.53
N ALA A 226 -10.28 2.56 14.97
CA ALA A 226 -11.60 2.61 14.33
C ALA A 226 -12.69 2.98 15.34
N TRP A 227 -12.67 2.38 16.53
CA TRP A 227 -13.56 2.78 17.63
C TRP A 227 -13.35 4.22 18.05
N LYS A 228 -12.10 4.61 18.30
CA LYS A 228 -11.75 5.94 18.81
C LYS A 228 -12.10 7.08 17.86
N TYR A 229 -11.85 6.92 16.56
CA TYR A 229 -12.00 8.01 15.58
C TYR A 229 -13.08 7.78 14.53
N GLY A 230 -13.73 6.62 14.54
CA GLY A 230 -14.74 6.26 13.54
C GLY A 230 -16.14 6.06 14.06
N HIS A 231 -16.29 5.56 15.28
CA HIS A 231 -17.60 5.46 15.90
C HIS A 231 -18.15 6.87 16.15
N GLU A 232 -19.41 7.09 15.76
CA GLU A 232 -20.09 8.40 15.90
C GLU A 232 -19.31 9.56 15.26
N ASN A 233 -18.47 9.23 14.27
CA ASN A 233 -17.60 10.18 13.61
C ASN A 233 -17.67 10.05 12.07
N GLN A 234 -16.78 10.74 11.37
CA GLN A 234 -16.66 10.70 9.92
C GLN A 234 -15.63 9.64 9.47
N ILE A 235 -16.04 8.72 8.59
CA ILE A 235 -15.17 7.73 7.95
C ILE A 235 -14.78 8.17 6.53
N ILE A 236 -13.61 7.76 6.03
CA ILE A 236 -13.26 7.85 4.60
C ILE A 236 -13.32 6.44 4.02
N LEU A 237 -14.22 6.21 3.06
CA LEU A 237 -14.29 4.92 2.38
C LEU A 237 -13.01 4.74 1.52
N ASP A 238 -12.40 3.55 1.60
CA ASP A 238 -10.97 3.20 1.44
C ASP A 238 -10.21 2.98 2.77
N GLY A 239 -10.94 3.00 3.90
CA GLY A 239 -10.44 2.44 5.16
C GLY A 239 -9.43 3.34 5.86
N THR A 240 -9.57 4.66 5.76
CA THR A 240 -8.76 5.61 6.51
C THR A 240 -9.59 6.58 7.36
N PHE A 241 -9.02 7.07 8.46
CA PHE A 241 -9.60 8.10 9.34
C PHE A 241 -8.69 9.30 9.50
N ARG A 242 -9.23 10.37 10.09
CA ARG A 242 -8.44 11.53 10.50
C ARG A 242 -8.13 11.45 12.00
N ASP A 243 -6.85 11.48 12.34
CA ASP A 243 -6.42 11.57 13.75
C ASP A 243 -6.48 13.00 14.30
N GLU A 244 -6.09 13.13 15.57
CA GLU A 244 -5.97 14.41 16.30
C GLU A 244 -5.08 15.43 15.54
N ASN A 245 -4.12 14.96 14.74
CA ASN A 245 -3.18 15.76 13.96
C ASN A 245 -3.61 15.97 12.50
N ARG A 246 -4.85 15.62 12.15
CA ARG A 246 -5.39 15.68 10.79
C ARG A 246 -4.65 14.79 9.77
N LYS A 247 -4.09 13.67 10.20
CA LYS A 247 -3.42 12.68 9.34
C LYS A 247 -4.29 11.44 9.14
N GLY A 248 -4.18 10.85 7.94
CA GLY A 248 -4.90 9.65 7.53
C GLY A 248 -4.42 8.38 8.25
N ILE A 249 -5.25 7.70 9.05
CA ILE A 249 -4.91 6.43 9.71
C ILE A 249 -5.62 5.26 9.03
N PRO A 250 -4.91 4.20 8.55
CA PRO A 250 -5.55 2.99 8.08
C PRO A 250 -6.26 2.25 9.21
N VAL A 251 -7.47 1.75 8.95
CA VAL A 251 -8.29 1.00 9.93
C VAL A 251 -8.82 -0.32 9.43
N ALA A 252 -8.82 -0.54 8.13
CA ALA A 252 -9.04 -1.85 7.55
C ALA A 252 -8.42 -1.88 6.15
N PHE A 253 -7.91 -3.05 5.74
CA PHE A 253 -7.65 -3.36 4.35
C PHE A 253 -8.65 -4.40 3.88
N LEU A 254 -9.39 -4.11 2.82
CA LEU A 254 -10.33 -5.05 2.20
C LEU A 254 -9.69 -5.61 0.93
N LEU A 255 -9.01 -6.76 1.03
CA LEU A 255 -8.34 -7.38 -0.11
C LEU A 255 -9.27 -8.43 -0.71
N PHE A 256 -9.61 -8.31 -1.98
CA PHE A 256 -10.38 -9.33 -2.67
C PHE A 256 -10.04 -9.40 -4.15
N SER A 257 -10.31 -10.55 -4.73
CA SER A 257 -10.07 -10.83 -6.15
C SER A 257 -11.27 -10.47 -7.02
N ALA A 258 -10.98 -10.24 -8.30
CA ALA A 258 -12.02 -10.17 -9.32
C ALA A 258 -12.64 -11.56 -9.53
N PRO A 259 -13.93 -11.64 -9.91
CA PRO A 259 -14.53 -12.92 -10.23
C PRO A 259 -13.88 -13.51 -11.48
N THR A 260 -13.98 -14.83 -11.63
CA THR A 260 -13.42 -15.53 -12.81
C THR A 260 -14.02 -14.98 -14.09
N GLY A 261 -13.19 -14.67 -15.09
CA GLY A 261 -13.64 -14.19 -16.41
C GLY A 261 -13.59 -12.67 -16.62
N ASN A 262 -13.33 -11.89 -15.57
CA ASN A 262 -13.15 -10.45 -15.73
C ASN A 262 -11.82 -10.10 -16.42
N LYS A 263 -11.87 -9.18 -17.39
CA LYS A 263 -10.67 -8.65 -18.08
C LYS A 263 -9.90 -7.61 -17.25
N GLN A 264 -10.56 -6.98 -16.27
CA GLN A 264 -9.98 -5.97 -15.40
C GLN A 264 -10.52 -6.08 -13.97
N SER A 265 -9.65 -5.84 -12.98
CA SER A 265 -9.99 -5.90 -11.56
C SER A 265 -11.01 -4.84 -11.13
N SER A 266 -10.98 -3.65 -11.71
CA SER A 266 -11.92 -2.55 -11.44
C SER A 266 -13.36 -2.88 -11.86
N ALA A 267 -13.53 -3.66 -12.93
CA ALA A 267 -14.84 -4.17 -13.34
C ALA A 267 -15.38 -5.25 -12.38
N GLY A 268 -14.52 -5.77 -11.49
CA GLY A 268 -14.83 -6.88 -10.62
C GLY A 268 -15.55 -6.52 -9.33
N TYR A 269 -15.45 -5.31 -8.80
CA TYR A 269 -16.15 -4.98 -7.55
C TYR A 269 -17.54 -4.39 -7.82
N ASN A 270 -18.47 -4.69 -6.93
CA ASN A 270 -19.86 -4.25 -6.98
C ASN A 270 -20.38 -3.97 -5.56
N THR A 271 -21.58 -3.41 -5.45
CA THR A 271 -22.21 -3.11 -4.17
C THR A 271 -22.29 -4.34 -3.27
N ALA A 272 -22.64 -5.51 -3.81
CA ALA A 272 -22.84 -6.72 -3.02
C ALA A 272 -21.57 -7.19 -2.29
N ILE A 273 -20.42 -7.22 -2.97
CA ILE A 273 -19.16 -7.61 -2.33
C ILE A 273 -18.73 -6.56 -1.29
N LEU A 274 -18.87 -5.27 -1.59
CA LEU A 274 -18.54 -4.21 -0.63
C LEU A 274 -19.45 -4.28 0.61
N THR A 275 -20.75 -4.47 0.45
CA THR A 275 -21.70 -4.67 1.55
C THR A 275 -21.30 -5.86 2.41
N LYS A 276 -20.94 -6.99 1.80
CA LYS A 276 -20.49 -8.19 2.52
C LYS A 276 -19.25 -7.88 3.38
N LEU A 277 -18.21 -7.28 2.80
CA LEU A 277 -16.95 -7.01 3.49
C LEU A 277 -17.08 -5.92 4.56
N LEU A 278 -17.85 -4.85 4.29
CA LEU A 278 -18.13 -3.79 5.26
C LEU A 278 -18.99 -4.29 6.42
N ARG A 279 -19.94 -5.20 6.16
CA ARG A 279 -20.72 -5.85 7.22
C ARG A 279 -19.82 -6.73 8.08
N ALA A 280 -18.96 -7.55 7.47
CA ALA A 280 -17.98 -8.34 8.22
C ALA A 280 -17.07 -7.46 9.10
N TRP A 281 -16.67 -6.29 8.62
CA TRP A 281 -15.89 -5.33 9.39
C TRP A 281 -16.68 -4.73 10.57
N LYS A 282 -17.91 -4.26 10.32
CA LYS A 282 -18.82 -3.76 11.37
C LYS A 282 -19.05 -4.80 12.46
N ASP A 283 -19.36 -6.04 12.06
CA ASP A 283 -19.62 -7.14 12.97
C ASP A 283 -18.38 -7.52 13.77
N SER A 284 -17.20 -7.50 13.13
CA SER A 284 -15.93 -7.71 13.82
C SER A 284 -15.70 -6.66 14.89
N LEU A 285 -15.85 -5.37 14.56
CA LEU A 285 -15.67 -4.27 15.52
C LEU A 285 -16.65 -4.39 16.68
N THR A 286 -17.90 -4.75 16.39
CA THR A 286 -18.98 -4.91 17.39
C THR A 286 -18.71 -6.09 18.33
N ARG A 287 -18.21 -7.22 17.82
CA ARG A 287 -17.86 -8.38 18.67
C ARG A 287 -16.73 -8.05 19.65
N CYS A 288 -15.75 -7.25 19.23
CA CYS A 288 -14.63 -6.85 20.09
C CYS A 288 -14.86 -5.53 20.83
N ALA A 289 -16.09 -4.99 20.86
CA ALA A 289 -16.38 -3.69 21.46
C ALA A 289 -15.98 -3.61 22.95
N HIS A 290 -16.17 -4.72 23.69
CA HIS A 290 -15.79 -4.84 25.10
C HIS A 290 -14.28 -4.63 25.35
N LEU A 291 -13.41 -5.03 24.40
CA LEU A 291 -11.95 -4.85 24.52
C LEU A 291 -11.53 -3.36 24.47
N TYR A 292 -12.40 -2.50 23.95
CA TYR A 292 -12.11 -1.08 23.75
C TYR A 292 -13.01 -0.18 24.62
N GLY A 293 -13.76 -0.74 25.56
CA GLY A 293 -14.63 0.02 26.48
C GLY A 293 -15.98 0.43 25.89
N PHE A 294 -16.44 -0.25 24.83
CA PHE A 294 -17.72 0.01 24.14
C PHE A 294 -18.70 -1.17 24.30
N GLU A 295 -18.74 -1.81 25.47
CA GLU A 295 -19.56 -3.00 25.70
C GLU A 295 -21.05 -2.75 25.40
N GLY A 296 -21.67 -3.67 24.64
CA GLY A 296 -23.07 -3.55 24.22
C GLY A 296 -23.35 -2.52 23.12
N ILE A 297 -22.34 -1.77 22.66
CA ILE A 297 -22.49 -0.73 21.64
C ILE A 297 -22.17 -1.31 20.25
N VAL A 298 -23.01 -0.97 19.27
CA VAL A 298 -22.81 -1.36 17.87
C VAL A 298 -22.00 -0.30 17.14
N PHE A 299 -20.96 -0.72 16.43
CA PHE A 299 -20.14 0.20 15.67
C PHE A 299 -20.95 0.90 14.56
N SER A 300 -21.17 2.20 14.72
CA SER A 300 -21.88 3.05 13.76
C SER A 300 -21.17 4.39 13.56
N PRO A 301 -20.67 4.73 12.36
CA PRO A 301 -20.25 6.07 12.02
C PRO A 301 -21.44 6.97 11.69
N PHE A 302 -21.31 8.29 11.89
CA PHE A 302 -22.36 9.25 11.56
C PHE A 302 -22.27 9.75 10.12
N SER A 303 -21.05 9.87 9.58
CA SER A 303 -20.85 10.34 8.22
C SER A 303 -19.77 9.53 7.51
N ALA A 304 -19.86 9.44 6.19
CA ALA A 304 -18.78 8.94 5.35
C ALA A 304 -18.52 9.89 4.19
N ILE A 305 -17.26 9.98 3.77
CA ILE A 305 -16.88 10.59 2.50
C ILE A 305 -16.45 9.48 1.53
N THR A 306 -17.02 9.51 0.34
CA THR A 306 -16.70 8.57 -0.75
C THR A 306 -16.29 9.35 -2.00
N ASP A 307 -15.79 8.62 -2.98
CA ASP A 307 -15.68 9.13 -4.33
C ASP A 307 -17.08 9.21 -4.99
N THR A 308 -17.12 9.48 -6.29
CA THR A 308 -18.37 9.59 -7.05
C THR A 308 -18.95 8.22 -7.43
N ASP A 309 -18.43 7.12 -6.88
CA ASP A 309 -18.87 5.76 -7.17
C ASP A 309 -20.18 5.39 -6.45
N LEU A 310 -21.19 5.05 -7.25
CA LEU A 310 -22.49 4.61 -6.75
C LEU A 310 -22.43 3.25 -6.04
N LYS A 311 -21.46 2.39 -6.40
CA LYS A 311 -21.34 1.04 -5.80
C LYS A 311 -20.99 1.12 -4.32
N GLU A 312 -20.02 1.95 -4.02
CA GLU A 312 -19.53 2.29 -2.68
C GLU A 312 -20.61 2.91 -1.81
N ARG A 313 -21.30 3.92 -2.34
CA ARG A 313 -22.40 4.61 -1.65
C ARG A 313 -23.54 3.66 -1.33
N GLY A 314 -23.95 2.83 -2.30
CA GLY A 314 -24.96 1.80 -2.08
C GLY A 314 -24.56 0.81 -1.00
N ALA A 315 -23.26 0.45 -0.93
CA ALA A 315 -22.78 -0.49 0.06
C ALA A 315 -22.79 0.10 1.48
N LEU A 316 -22.40 1.37 1.63
CA LEU A 316 -22.46 2.09 2.90
C LEU A 316 -23.87 2.20 3.45
N ILE A 317 -24.83 2.63 2.63
CA ILE A 317 -26.25 2.76 3.03
C ILE A 317 -26.82 1.39 3.45
N ALA A 318 -26.42 0.32 2.77
CA ALA A 318 -26.88 -1.04 3.10
C ALA A 318 -26.29 -1.59 4.42
N VAL A 319 -25.18 -1.05 4.92
CA VAL A 319 -24.53 -1.48 6.18
C VAL A 319 -24.86 -0.55 7.35
N TRP A 320 -24.94 0.75 7.09
CA TRP A 320 -25.27 1.80 8.04
C TRP A 320 -26.41 2.65 7.46
N ILE A 321 -27.64 2.31 7.81
CA ILE A 321 -28.86 2.91 7.25
C ILE A 321 -28.93 4.42 7.53
N THR A 322 -28.42 4.85 8.68
CA THR A 322 -28.47 6.25 9.15
C THR A 322 -27.25 7.08 8.75
N ILE A 323 -26.35 6.56 7.93
CA ILE A 323 -25.09 7.24 7.61
C ILE A 323 -25.31 8.43 6.67
N TRP A 324 -24.69 9.57 6.99
CA TRP A 324 -24.69 10.74 6.12
C TRP A 324 -23.54 10.68 5.11
N LEU A 325 -23.86 10.50 3.83
CA LEU A 325 -22.87 10.34 2.77
C LEU A 325 -22.51 11.65 2.07
N LEU A 326 -21.22 11.98 2.13
CA LEU A 326 -20.61 13.07 1.40
C LEU A 326 -19.79 12.57 0.20
N ILE A 327 -19.72 13.37 -0.85
CA ILE A 327 -18.83 13.17 -1.99
C ILE A 327 -17.58 14.01 -1.80
N CYS A 328 -16.43 13.42 -2.08
CA CYS A 328 -15.16 14.11 -2.09
C CYS A 328 -15.16 15.29 -3.09
N ARG A 329 -14.88 16.51 -2.59
CA ARG A 329 -14.82 17.72 -3.43
C ARG A 329 -13.79 17.62 -4.54
N PHE A 330 -12.67 16.92 -4.30
CA PHE A 330 -11.66 16.70 -5.33
C PHE A 330 -12.22 15.87 -6.49
N HIS A 331 -12.82 14.71 -6.18
CA HIS A 331 -13.41 13.82 -7.19
C HIS A 331 -14.66 14.41 -7.86
N LEU A 332 -15.43 15.23 -7.15
CA LEU A 332 -16.51 16.03 -7.72
C LEU A 332 -15.98 16.99 -8.79
N ARG A 333 -15.02 17.85 -8.42
CA ARG A 333 -14.39 18.81 -9.33
C ARG A 333 -13.73 18.12 -10.51
N GLN A 334 -13.05 17.00 -10.27
CA GLN A 334 -12.45 16.19 -11.33
C GLN A 334 -13.52 15.63 -12.28
N SER A 335 -14.64 15.11 -11.77
CA SER A 335 -15.75 14.62 -12.58
C SER A 335 -16.34 15.71 -13.47
N TRP A 336 -16.55 16.91 -12.93
CA TRP A 336 -17.03 18.07 -13.70
C TRP A 336 -16.01 18.54 -14.74
N LYS A 337 -14.74 18.65 -14.33
CA LYS A 337 -13.61 19.01 -15.19
C LYS A 337 -13.47 18.08 -16.38
N ASN A 338 -13.54 16.77 -16.15
CA ASN A 338 -13.43 15.77 -17.21
C ASN A 338 -14.59 15.85 -18.19
N TYR A 339 -15.81 16.06 -17.70
CA TYR A 339 -16.98 16.21 -18.55
C TYR A 339 -16.88 17.46 -19.43
N HIS A 340 -16.56 18.63 -18.87
CA HIS A 340 -16.43 19.84 -19.68
C HIS A 340 -15.20 19.83 -20.59
N ASN A 341 -14.09 19.18 -20.21
CA ASN A 341 -12.92 19.00 -21.08
C ASN A 341 -13.21 18.07 -22.26
N LYS A 342 -14.02 17.03 -22.06
CA LYS A 342 -14.51 16.15 -23.13
C LYS A 342 -15.33 16.92 -24.16
N LEU A 343 -16.14 17.88 -23.70
CA LEU A 343 -16.96 18.73 -24.57
C LEU A 343 -16.11 19.81 -25.26
N LEU A 344 -15.39 20.62 -24.49
CA LEU A 344 -14.61 21.79 -24.92
C LEU A 344 -13.13 21.46 -25.19
N LYS A 345 -12.88 20.57 -26.15
CA LYS A 345 -11.51 20.22 -26.59
C LYS A 345 -10.82 21.36 -27.37
N GLY A 346 -9.52 21.55 -27.15
CA GLY A 346 -8.65 22.51 -27.84
C GLY A 346 -8.33 23.79 -27.05
N LYS A 347 -7.39 24.60 -27.58
CA LYS A 347 -6.78 25.78 -26.92
C LYS A 347 -7.34 27.16 -27.38
N GLY A 348 -8.48 27.23 -28.06
CA GLY A 348 -9.02 28.51 -28.56
C GLY A 348 -9.51 29.42 -27.43
N GLN A 349 -9.29 30.74 -27.54
CA GLN A 349 -9.57 31.73 -26.48
C GLN A 349 -10.99 31.63 -25.91
N LEU A 350 -12.02 31.64 -26.77
CA LEU A 350 -13.42 31.49 -26.35
C LEU A 350 -13.67 30.21 -25.53
N LYS A 351 -12.96 29.11 -25.82
CA LYS A 351 -13.10 27.86 -25.07
C LYS A 351 -12.46 27.96 -23.69
N LEU A 352 -11.33 28.66 -23.58
CA LEU A 352 -10.67 28.94 -22.30
C LEU A 352 -11.56 29.82 -21.42
N ASP A 353 -12.11 30.89 -21.99
CA ASP A 353 -13.02 31.80 -21.27
C ASP A 353 -14.26 31.05 -20.75
N LEU A 354 -14.86 30.20 -21.59
CA LEU A 354 -15.98 29.35 -21.20
C LEU A 354 -15.59 28.34 -20.11
N LYS A 355 -14.40 27.75 -20.14
CA LYS A 355 -13.91 26.86 -19.07
C LYS A 355 -13.70 27.61 -17.75
N HIS A 356 -13.11 28.81 -17.77
CA HIS A 356 -12.98 29.63 -16.57
C HIS A 356 -14.34 30.02 -15.99
N ARG A 357 -15.31 30.33 -16.87
CA ARG A 357 -16.67 30.63 -16.46
C ARG A 357 -17.36 29.42 -15.81
N LEU A 358 -17.24 28.23 -16.40
CA LEU A 358 -17.73 26.99 -15.82
C LEU A 358 -17.07 26.67 -14.47
N LYS A 359 -15.76 26.88 -14.33
CA LYS A 359 -15.06 26.68 -13.06
C LYS A 359 -15.61 27.58 -11.95
N ARG A 360 -15.85 28.87 -12.24
CA ARG A 360 -16.47 29.79 -11.27
C ARG A 360 -17.88 29.36 -10.89
N LEU A 361 -18.68 28.96 -11.88
CA LEU A 361 -20.03 28.41 -11.66
C LEU A 361 -19.97 27.19 -10.73
N GLU A 362 -19.09 26.23 -11.03
CA GLU A 362 -18.86 25.02 -10.26
C GLU A 362 -18.44 25.32 -8.81
N ASP A 363 -17.53 26.28 -8.60
CA ASP A 363 -17.13 26.72 -7.27
C ASP A 363 -18.29 27.37 -6.50
N SER A 364 -19.11 28.21 -7.15
CA SER A 364 -20.31 28.79 -6.53
C SER A 364 -21.36 27.74 -6.16
N LEU A 365 -21.55 26.71 -6.99
CA LEU A 365 -22.50 25.64 -6.71
C LEU A 365 -22.14 24.87 -5.44
N VAL A 366 -20.86 24.56 -5.24
CA VAL A 366 -20.39 23.83 -4.05
C VAL A 366 -20.71 24.58 -2.76
N GLU A 367 -20.74 25.92 -2.80
CA GLU A 367 -20.97 26.75 -1.63
C GLU A 367 -22.46 26.94 -1.28
N THR A 368 -23.37 26.44 -2.12
CA THR A 368 -24.83 26.58 -1.92
C THR A 368 -25.33 25.89 -0.66
N GLU A 369 -26.29 26.54 0.00
CA GLU A 369 -26.92 26.03 1.23
C GLU A 369 -28.38 25.62 1.01
N THR A 370 -28.98 26.06 -0.09
CA THR A 370 -30.32 25.65 -0.49
C THR A 370 -30.34 25.18 -1.94
N ILE A 371 -31.19 24.21 -2.25
CA ILE A 371 -31.30 23.70 -3.62
C ILE A 371 -31.90 24.74 -4.58
N ALA A 372 -32.75 25.63 -4.08
CA ALA A 372 -33.31 26.74 -4.84
C ALA A 372 -32.21 27.70 -5.30
N GLU A 373 -31.24 28.01 -4.44
CA GLU A 373 -30.05 28.81 -4.78
C GLU A 373 -29.22 28.12 -5.88
N ALA A 374 -28.93 26.82 -5.74
CA ALA A 374 -28.19 26.07 -6.75
C ALA A 374 -28.90 26.07 -8.12
N ARG A 375 -30.21 25.83 -8.15
CA ARG A 375 -31.03 25.90 -9.37
C ARG A 375 -31.10 27.32 -9.94
N GLY A 376 -31.14 28.34 -9.07
CA GLY A 376 -31.10 29.74 -9.46
C GLY A 376 -29.80 30.12 -10.15
N ILE A 377 -28.65 29.71 -9.60
CA ILE A 377 -27.31 29.90 -10.18
C ILE A 377 -27.21 29.28 -11.58
N LEU A 378 -27.64 28.02 -11.74
CA LEU A 378 -27.65 27.35 -13.04
C LEU A 378 -28.56 28.04 -14.06
N THR A 379 -29.74 28.50 -13.63
CA THR A 379 -30.71 29.18 -14.50
C THR A 379 -30.19 30.54 -14.97
N ALA A 380 -29.58 31.32 -14.07
CA ALA A 380 -28.98 32.61 -14.40
C ALA A 380 -27.82 32.47 -15.39
N GLU A 381 -26.99 31.45 -15.21
CA GLU A 381 -25.89 31.16 -16.12
C GLU A 381 -26.39 30.68 -17.49
N MET A 382 -27.43 29.83 -17.52
CA MET A 382 -28.06 29.40 -18.77
C MET A 382 -28.63 30.58 -19.56
N LYS A 383 -29.31 31.52 -18.89
CA LYS A 383 -29.80 32.76 -19.52
C LYS A 383 -28.66 33.60 -20.09
N THR A 384 -27.55 33.72 -19.36
CA THR A 384 -26.40 34.50 -19.83
C THR A 384 -25.75 33.88 -21.08
N LEU A 385 -25.64 32.54 -21.14
CA LEU A 385 -25.09 31.86 -22.31
C LEU A 385 -26.00 31.94 -23.54
N LEU A 386 -27.33 32.03 -23.36
CA LEU A 386 -28.28 32.22 -24.46
C LEU A 386 -28.21 33.62 -25.09
N LEU A 387 -27.63 34.61 -24.39
CA LEU A 387 -27.38 35.95 -24.92
C LEU A 387 -26.08 36.04 -25.76
N LEU A 388 -25.20 35.04 -25.66
CA LEU A 388 -23.98 34.99 -26.46
C LEU A 388 -24.29 34.54 -27.90
N PRO A 389 -23.45 34.90 -28.89
CA PRO A 389 -23.60 34.41 -30.26
C PRO A 389 -23.64 32.88 -30.30
N ASP A 390 -24.63 32.31 -31.02
CA ASP A 390 -24.74 30.86 -31.16
C ASP A 390 -23.49 30.32 -31.86
N SER A 391 -22.69 29.61 -31.07
CA SER A 391 -21.46 29.00 -31.53
C SER A 391 -21.38 27.58 -30.97
N LYS A 392 -20.65 26.72 -31.68
CA LYS A 392 -20.43 25.33 -31.26
C LYS A 392 -19.89 25.21 -29.82
N PRO A 393 -18.95 26.06 -29.34
CA PRO A 393 -18.55 26.08 -27.93
C PRO A 393 -19.69 26.41 -26.97
N VAL A 394 -20.51 27.42 -27.25
CA VAL A 394 -21.63 27.83 -26.39
C VAL A 394 -22.67 26.71 -26.25
N ARG A 395 -23.07 26.06 -27.36
CA ARG A 395 -23.98 24.90 -27.34
C ARG A 395 -23.44 23.74 -26.50
N LYS A 396 -22.12 23.51 -26.53
CA LYS A 396 -21.48 22.50 -25.69
C LYS A 396 -21.44 22.89 -24.21
N THR A 397 -21.24 24.17 -23.90
CA THR A 397 -21.33 24.67 -22.53
C THR A 397 -22.76 24.51 -21.97
N LEU A 398 -23.79 24.83 -22.75
CA LEU A 398 -25.19 24.58 -22.37
C LEU A 398 -25.45 23.10 -22.07
N LYS A 399 -24.83 22.17 -22.83
CA LYS A 399 -24.91 20.73 -22.54
C LYS A 399 -24.26 20.35 -21.20
N HIS A 400 -23.22 21.07 -20.77
CA HIS A 400 -22.62 20.89 -19.43
C HIS A 400 -23.54 21.40 -18.32
N ILE A 401 -24.15 22.58 -18.49
CA ILE A 401 -25.12 23.11 -17.52
C ILE A 401 -26.32 22.17 -17.39
N LYS A 402 -26.83 21.63 -18.50
CA LYS A 402 -27.89 20.62 -18.48
C LYS A 402 -27.49 19.38 -17.69
N TYR A 403 -26.26 18.90 -17.87
CA TYR A 403 -25.71 17.79 -17.08
C TYR A 403 -25.63 18.10 -15.57
N LEU A 404 -25.20 19.31 -15.18
CA LEU A 404 -25.20 19.73 -13.76
C LEU A 404 -26.62 19.82 -13.20
N SER A 405 -27.57 20.36 -13.97
CA SER A 405 -28.95 20.53 -13.54
C SER A 405 -29.70 19.20 -13.41
N GLU A 406 -29.61 18.32 -14.40
CA GLU A 406 -30.41 17.10 -14.47
C GLU A 406 -29.85 15.97 -13.61
N TYR A 407 -28.52 15.89 -13.48
CA TYR A 407 -27.88 14.82 -12.72
C TYR A 407 -27.44 15.30 -11.33
N TRP A 408 -26.55 16.29 -11.25
CA TRP A 408 -25.90 16.70 -9.99
C TRP A 408 -26.81 17.45 -9.02
N THR A 409 -27.84 18.13 -9.53
CA THR A 409 -28.76 18.98 -8.74
C THR A 409 -30.10 18.28 -8.46
N THR A 410 -30.08 16.94 -8.45
CA THR A 410 -31.12 16.12 -7.82
C THR A 410 -30.98 16.22 -6.30
N ASP A 411 -32.09 16.24 -5.56
CA ASP A 411 -32.11 16.61 -4.14
C ASP A 411 -31.09 15.78 -3.32
N ASN A 412 -31.12 14.46 -3.42
CA ASN A 412 -30.20 13.57 -2.69
C ASN A 412 -28.73 13.73 -3.10
N LEU A 413 -28.47 13.94 -4.39
CA LEU A 413 -27.09 14.07 -4.86
C LEU A 413 -26.52 15.43 -4.47
N TRP A 414 -27.28 16.51 -4.65
CA TRP A 414 -26.90 17.87 -4.23
C TRP A 414 -26.52 17.92 -2.74
N GLN A 415 -27.36 17.33 -1.88
CA GLN A 415 -27.09 17.23 -0.44
C GLN A 415 -25.77 16.53 -0.12
N SER A 416 -25.26 15.66 -1.00
CA SER A 416 -24.03 14.93 -0.73
C SER A 416 -22.75 15.71 -1.07
N TRP A 417 -22.81 16.79 -1.84
CA TRP A 417 -21.60 17.52 -2.26
C TRP A 417 -21.60 19.02 -1.94
N SER A 418 -22.75 19.59 -1.58
CA SER A 418 -22.90 21.01 -1.26
C SER A 418 -22.50 21.37 0.18
N ASN A 419 -22.45 22.67 0.49
CA ASN A 419 -22.29 23.16 1.86
C ASN A 419 -23.44 22.76 2.78
N TYR A 420 -24.67 22.65 2.26
CA TYR A 420 -25.79 22.09 3.02
C TYR A 420 -25.42 20.73 3.62
N GLY A 421 -24.90 19.82 2.79
CA GLY A 421 -24.46 18.49 3.22
C GLY A 421 -23.42 18.53 4.32
N ARG A 422 -22.44 19.42 4.19
CA ARG A 422 -21.38 19.60 5.19
C ARG A 422 -21.91 20.21 6.49
N LYS A 423 -22.89 21.11 6.44
CA LYS A 423 -23.54 21.66 7.64
C LYS A 423 -24.30 20.58 8.40
N VAL A 424 -25.06 19.74 7.69
CA VAL A 424 -25.77 18.61 8.29
C VAL A 424 -24.76 17.64 8.92
N ALA A 425 -23.70 17.28 8.21
CA ALA A 425 -22.63 16.44 8.76
C ALA A 425 -21.97 17.07 10.00
N ALA A 426 -21.70 18.38 10.00
CA ALA A 426 -21.11 19.08 11.14
C ALA A 426 -22.02 19.02 12.37
N ALA A 427 -23.33 19.20 12.17
CA ALA A 427 -24.32 19.08 13.24
C ALA A 427 -24.37 17.66 13.81
N LEU A 428 -24.35 16.62 12.96
CA LEU A 428 -24.29 15.22 13.41
C LEU A 428 -23.03 14.90 14.20
N LEU A 429 -21.89 15.49 13.82
CA LEU A 429 -20.60 15.28 14.48
C LEU A 429 -20.40 16.17 15.73
N GLY A 430 -21.40 16.95 16.15
CA GLY A 430 -21.28 17.89 17.28
C GLY A 430 -20.26 19.01 17.04
N CYS A 431 -19.90 19.29 15.78
CA CYS A 431 -18.91 20.29 15.43
C CYS A 431 -19.55 21.67 15.20
N CYS A 432 -19.08 22.69 15.93
CA CYS A 432 -19.59 24.06 15.80
C CYS A 432 -19.29 24.73 14.45
N HIS A 433 -18.31 24.20 13.68
CA HIS A 433 -17.88 24.72 12.37
C HIS A 433 -17.75 23.59 11.36
N MET A 434 -18.01 23.88 10.07
CA MET A 434 -17.81 22.96 8.95
C MET A 434 -16.34 22.48 8.79
N ASP A 435 -15.39 23.11 9.48
CA ASP A 435 -13.97 22.75 9.41
C ASP A 435 -13.69 21.43 10.13
N GLY A 436 -14.60 21.01 11.01
CA GLY A 436 -14.61 19.67 11.59
C GLY A 436 -14.86 18.59 10.54
N VAL A 437 -15.58 18.90 9.46
CA VAL A 437 -15.96 17.95 8.40
C VAL A 437 -14.93 17.96 7.28
N ILE A 438 -14.36 16.79 6.98
CA ILE A 438 -13.38 16.60 5.92
C ILE A 438 -14.07 16.74 4.55
N PRO A 439 -13.60 17.64 3.67
CA PRO A 439 -14.18 17.82 2.34
C PRO A 439 -13.50 16.99 1.24
N THR A 440 -12.31 16.42 1.51
CA THR A 440 -11.51 15.71 0.50
C THR A 440 -10.83 14.44 1.04
N THR A 441 -10.48 13.54 0.14
CA THR A 441 -9.75 12.29 0.39
C THR A 441 -8.21 12.47 0.38
N ASN A 442 -7.68 13.69 0.42
CA ASN A 442 -6.22 13.94 0.33
C ASN A 442 -5.40 13.14 1.36
N HIS A 443 -5.97 12.89 2.54
CA HIS A 443 -5.34 12.11 3.60
C HIS A 443 -5.11 10.65 3.19
N LEU A 444 -6.04 10.09 2.41
CA LEU A 444 -5.97 8.75 1.86
C LEU A 444 -4.93 8.67 0.73
N GLU A 445 -4.95 9.62 -0.20
CA GLU A 445 -3.98 9.66 -1.30
C GLU A 445 -2.54 9.80 -0.77
N SER A 446 -2.35 10.64 0.24
CA SER A 446 -1.08 10.77 0.97
C SER A 446 -0.67 9.44 1.60
N PHE A 447 -1.56 8.79 2.34
CA PHE A 447 -1.27 7.48 2.94
C PHE A 447 -0.93 6.42 1.89
N ASN A 448 -1.72 6.30 0.83
CA ASN A 448 -1.49 5.36 -0.27
C ASN A 448 -0.15 5.64 -0.97
N GLY A 449 0.20 6.91 -1.14
CA GLY A 449 1.49 7.34 -1.66
C GLY A 449 2.64 6.89 -0.77
N VAL A 450 2.52 7.04 0.56
CA VAL A 450 3.53 6.61 1.54
C VAL A 450 3.61 5.07 1.59
N LEU A 451 2.48 4.37 1.66
CA LEU A 451 2.43 2.91 1.65
C LEU A 451 3.12 2.33 0.42
N LYS A 452 2.80 2.84 -0.78
CA LYS A 452 3.40 2.35 -2.04
C LYS A 452 4.87 2.74 -2.18
N ARG A 453 5.23 4.00 -1.94
CA ARG A 453 6.57 4.53 -2.25
C ARG A 453 7.61 4.26 -1.15
N LYS A 454 7.20 4.26 0.13
CA LYS A 454 8.07 4.05 1.29
C LYS A 454 8.00 2.60 1.77
N HIS A 455 6.83 2.14 2.20
CA HIS A 455 6.73 0.88 2.95
C HIS A 455 6.75 -0.38 2.10
N LEU A 456 6.09 -0.40 0.93
CA LEU A 456 6.04 -1.58 0.06
C LEU A 456 7.27 -1.68 -0.84
N ARG A 457 7.82 -0.54 -1.29
CA ARG A 457 8.94 -0.50 -2.25
C ARG A 457 10.16 -1.28 -1.77
N GLN A 458 10.48 -1.24 -0.48
CA GLN A 458 11.61 -1.97 0.11
C GLN A 458 11.48 -3.50 0.00
N TRP A 459 10.27 -4.03 -0.12
CA TRP A 459 10.01 -5.48 -0.23
C TRP A 459 9.90 -5.94 -1.68
N GLN A 460 9.78 -5.01 -2.63
CA GLN A 460 9.60 -5.33 -4.05
C GLN A 460 10.94 -5.61 -4.73
N ASN A 461 10.98 -6.67 -5.55
CA ASN A 461 12.11 -6.93 -6.42
C ASN A 461 11.92 -6.16 -7.75
N GLY A 462 12.63 -5.04 -7.92
CA GLY A 462 12.61 -4.25 -9.16
C GLY A 462 11.23 -3.69 -9.52
N GLY A 463 10.45 -3.26 -8.52
CA GLY A 463 9.10 -2.74 -8.70
C GLY A 463 8.03 -3.79 -9.04
N ARG A 464 8.39 -5.09 -9.04
CA ARG A 464 7.43 -6.17 -9.25
C ARG A 464 6.48 -6.29 -8.05
N ARG A 465 5.22 -6.65 -8.34
CA ARG A 465 4.19 -6.86 -7.31
C ARG A 465 4.59 -8.00 -6.39
N LEU A 466 4.29 -7.84 -5.10
CA LEU A 466 4.47 -8.88 -4.10
C LEU A 466 3.49 -10.02 -4.34
N ARG A 467 3.93 -11.24 -4.00
CA ARG A 467 3.03 -12.39 -3.87
C ARG A 467 2.02 -12.10 -2.75
N VAL A 468 0.77 -12.54 -2.89
CA VAL A 468 -0.30 -12.11 -1.98
C VAL A 468 -0.09 -12.55 -0.53
N ASP A 469 0.45 -13.75 -0.32
CA ASP A 469 0.83 -14.26 1.00
C ASP A 469 1.99 -13.46 1.62
N VAL A 470 3.00 -13.11 0.80
CA VAL A 470 4.09 -12.20 1.19
C VAL A 470 3.54 -10.82 1.57
N LEU A 471 2.62 -10.27 0.77
CA LEU A 471 1.97 -8.98 1.02
C LEU A 471 1.20 -8.98 2.34
N ILE A 472 0.32 -9.96 2.55
CA ILE A 472 -0.51 -10.08 3.76
C ILE A 472 0.38 -10.16 5.00
N ARG A 473 1.38 -11.05 4.97
CA ARG A 473 2.30 -11.24 6.10
C ARG A 473 3.09 -9.99 6.41
N ILE A 474 3.67 -9.32 5.40
CA ILE A 474 4.46 -8.10 5.62
C ILE A 474 3.57 -6.95 6.12
N LEU A 475 2.33 -6.82 5.62
CA LEU A 475 1.39 -5.83 6.11
C LEU A 475 1.15 -6.01 7.61
N ILE A 476 0.80 -7.23 8.03
CA ILE A 476 0.44 -7.55 9.42
C ILE A 476 1.65 -7.50 10.35
N ILE A 477 2.78 -8.11 9.97
CA ILE A 477 3.92 -8.32 10.87
C ILE A 477 4.88 -7.14 10.92
N HIS A 478 5.02 -6.38 9.82
CA HIS A 478 6.05 -5.34 9.71
C HIS A 478 5.49 -3.94 9.47
N ILE A 479 4.68 -3.76 8.43
CA ILE A 479 4.30 -2.41 7.97
C ILE A 479 3.32 -1.75 8.94
N LEU A 480 2.21 -2.41 9.27
CA LEU A 480 1.18 -1.82 10.13
C LEU A 480 1.71 -1.56 11.55
N PRO A 481 2.37 -2.52 12.22
CA PRO A 481 2.96 -2.26 13.53
C PRO A 481 3.98 -1.12 13.49
N SER A 482 4.80 -1.02 12.43
CA SER A 482 5.76 0.08 12.31
C SER A 482 5.09 1.44 12.16
N ILE A 483 4.00 1.54 11.39
CA ILE A 483 3.25 2.80 11.21
C ILE A 483 2.64 3.25 12.54
N PHE A 484 2.01 2.34 13.28
CA PHE A 484 1.42 2.66 14.58
C PHE A 484 2.49 2.97 15.64
N LYS A 485 3.61 2.25 15.64
CA LYS A 485 4.76 2.53 16.51
C LYS A 485 5.35 3.93 16.26
N GLU A 486 5.59 4.29 14.98
CA GLU A 486 6.08 5.62 14.61
C GLU A 486 5.14 6.71 15.14
N ARG A 487 3.82 6.54 14.99
CA ARG A 487 2.83 7.49 15.48
C ARG A 487 2.80 7.62 16.99
N ARG A 488 2.86 6.50 17.71
CA ARG A 488 2.93 6.51 19.18
C ARG A 488 4.16 7.28 19.65
N LEU A 489 5.33 7.00 19.08
CA LEU A 489 6.58 7.70 19.42
C LEU A 489 6.51 9.20 19.10
N LEU A 490 5.96 9.58 17.94
CA LEU A 490 5.76 10.99 17.58
C LEU A 490 4.77 11.69 18.53
N ARG A 491 3.71 11.00 18.96
CA ARG A 491 2.76 11.52 19.97
C ARG A 491 3.44 11.72 21.32
N GLU A 492 4.18 10.72 21.80
CA GLU A 492 4.95 10.81 23.05
C GLU A 492 5.96 11.96 23.01
N GLN A 493 6.69 12.10 21.90
CA GLN A 493 7.63 13.21 21.70
C GLN A 493 6.92 14.56 21.69
N SER A 494 5.77 14.67 21.02
CA SER A 494 4.97 15.90 20.98
C SER A 494 4.45 16.29 22.39
N LEU A 495 3.97 15.31 23.16
CA LEU A 495 3.53 15.50 24.53
C LEU A 495 4.68 15.91 25.45
N ARG A 496 5.85 15.26 25.31
CA ARG A 496 7.07 15.62 26.05
C ARG A 496 7.51 17.04 25.74
N LEU A 497 7.55 17.42 24.45
CA LEU A 497 7.92 18.76 24.02
C LEU A 497 6.93 19.80 24.55
N ALA A 498 5.63 19.55 24.43
CA ALA A 498 4.60 20.43 25.00
C ALA A 498 4.77 20.60 26.51
N ALA A 499 5.04 19.52 27.25
CA ALA A 499 5.29 19.58 28.69
C ALA A 499 6.56 20.38 29.04
N GLN A 500 7.63 20.28 28.23
CA GLN A 500 8.84 21.09 28.39
C GLN A 500 8.56 22.56 28.11
N ILE A 501 7.86 22.87 27.02
CA ILE A 501 7.50 24.24 26.66
C ILE A 501 6.65 24.88 27.76
N ARG A 502 5.65 24.18 28.31
CA ARG A 502 4.80 24.70 29.39
C ARG A 502 5.58 25.14 30.64
N ARG A 503 6.78 24.59 30.87
CA ARG A 503 7.65 24.98 32.00
C ARG A 503 8.42 26.29 31.74
N LEU A 504 8.47 26.75 30.50
CA LEU A 504 9.12 28.00 30.13
C LEU A 504 8.16 29.19 30.34
N PRO A 505 8.66 30.38 30.70
CA PRO A 505 7.86 31.59 30.75
C PRO A 505 7.11 31.83 29.42
N GLY A 506 5.79 32.01 29.48
CA GLY A 506 4.93 32.17 28.29
C GLY A 506 4.65 30.88 27.51
N GLY A 507 5.23 29.75 27.89
CA GLY A 507 5.10 28.49 27.14
C GLY A 507 3.72 27.84 27.22
N GLU A 508 2.97 28.06 28.30
CA GLU A 508 1.56 27.65 28.39
C GLU A 508 0.70 28.35 27.33
N SER A 509 0.91 29.66 27.15
CA SER A 509 0.26 30.44 26.09
C SER A 509 0.69 29.98 24.70
N LEU A 510 1.97 29.64 24.52
CA LEU A 510 2.50 29.12 23.25
C LEU A 510 1.93 27.74 22.89
N VAL A 511 1.80 26.83 23.85
CA VAL A 511 1.20 25.52 23.63
C VAL A 511 -0.30 25.65 23.33
N ARG A 512 -1.00 26.57 24.02
CA ARG A 512 -2.40 26.89 23.70
C ARG A 512 -2.53 27.49 22.31
N SER A 513 -1.68 28.45 21.93
CA SER A 513 -1.72 29.08 20.60
C SER A 513 -1.28 28.14 19.46
N HIS A 514 -0.54 27.07 19.76
CA HIS A 514 -0.28 25.99 18.80
C HIS A 514 -1.44 24.98 18.72
N ALA A 515 -2.15 24.73 19.83
CA ALA A 515 -3.28 23.81 19.88
C ALA A 515 -4.56 24.41 19.28
N SER A 516 -4.84 25.68 19.55
CA SER A 516 -5.81 26.48 18.81
C SER A 516 -5.06 27.16 17.68
N LYS A 517 -5.28 26.77 16.41
CA LYS A 517 -4.77 27.57 15.28
C LYS A 517 -5.02 29.05 15.60
N PRO A 518 -4.01 29.94 15.46
CA PRO A 518 -4.25 31.35 15.62
C PRO A 518 -5.31 31.71 14.57
N THR A 519 -6.53 32.00 15.02
CA THR A 519 -7.38 32.93 14.29
C THR A 519 -6.53 34.17 14.18
N THR A 520 -6.01 34.42 12.98
CA THR A 520 -5.42 35.71 12.63
C THR A 520 -6.37 36.78 13.17
N PRO A 521 -5.87 37.85 13.83
CA PRO A 521 -6.73 38.92 14.30
C PRO A 521 -7.51 39.43 13.09
N ARG A 522 -8.80 39.11 13.03
CA ARG A 522 -9.65 39.42 11.88
C ARG A 522 -9.66 40.94 11.75
N ILE A 523 -9.10 41.47 10.67
CA ILE A 523 -9.15 42.90 10.37
C ILE A 523 -10.56 43.22 9.90
N ALA A 524 -11.20 44.24 10.48
CA ALA A 524 -12.52 44.66 10.04
C ALA A 524 -12.49 45.21 8.61
N TYR A 525 -13.51 44.86 7.82
CA TYR A 525 -13.84 45.53 6.56
C TYR A 525 -15.27 46.10 6.57
N LEU A 526 -15.45 47.25 5.94
CA LEU A 526 -16.69 48.03 5.91
C LEU A 526 -17.51 47.73 4.64
N LEU A 527 -18.20 46.60 4.61
CA LEU A 527 -19.16 46.28 3.54
C LEU A 527 -20.46 47.10 3.70
N GLY A 528 -21.09 47.59 2.64
CA GLY A 528 -22.41 48.24 2.73
C GLY A 528 -23.46 47.34 3.38
N ASN A 529 -24.06 47.77 4.49
CA ASN A 529 -25.11 47.04 5.21
C ASN A 529 -26.00 48.01 6.00
N ASP A 530 -27.14 48.38 5.41
CA ASP A 530 -28.03 49.42 5.94
C ASP A 530 -28.60 49.05 7.32
N ALA A 531 -28.90 47.77 7.55
CA ALA A 531 -29.41 47.29 8.84
C ALA A 531 -28.37 47.44 9.97
N ARG A 532 -27.09 47.13 9.69
CA ARG A 532 -25.99 47.32 10.66
C ARG A 532 -25.66 48.80 10.85
N GLN A 533 -25.81 49.61 9.80
CA GLN A 533 -25.63 51.05 9.87
C GLN A 533 -26.71 51.70 10.73
N GLN A 534 -27.98 51.34 10.54
CA GLN A 534 -29.08 51.86 11.34
C GLN A 534 -28.90 51.52 12.83
N ARG A 535 -28.58 50.26 13.15
CA ARG A 535 -28.30 49.85 14.54
C ARG A 535 -27.09 50.55 15.16
N ALA A 536 -26.13 50.99 14.36
CA ALA A 536 -25.00 51.77 14.83
C ALA A 536 -25.43 53.20 15.19
N THR A 537 -26.26 53.83 14.35
CA THR A 537 -26.89 55.11 14.66
C THR A 537 -27.72 55.04 15.92
N ASP A 538 -28.49 53.96 16.12
CA ASP A 538 -29.28 53.75 17.34
C ASP A 538 -28.39 53.69 18.59
N LEU A 539 -27.24 53.01 18.54
CA LEU A 539 -26.28 52.96 19.65
C LEU A 539 -25.71 54.35 20.00
N VAL A 540 -25.44 55.19 19.01
CA VAL A 540 -24.97 56.56 19.22
C VAL A 540 -26.08 57.43 19.82
N ASN A 541 -27.30 57.35 19.28
CA ASN A 541 -28.45 58.11 19.75
C ASN A 541 -28.82 57.76 21.20
N LEU A 542 -28.74 56.47 21.55
CA LEU A 542 -28.98 55.97 22.91
C LEU A 542 -27.79 56.19 23.85
N ARG A 543 -26.72 56.87 23.41
CA ARG A 543 -25.48 57.14 24.18
C ARG A 543 -24.83 55.87 24.76
N GLN A 544 -24.99 54.74 24.06
CA GLN A 544 -24.46 53.44 24.46
C GLN A 544 -22.98 53.26 24.09
N ILE A 545 -22.32 54.27 23.54
CA ILE A 545 -20.91 54.25 23.20
C ILE A 545 -20.21 55.49 23.76
N GLY A 546 -19.11 55.27 24.47
CA GLY A 546 -18.33 56.31 25.12
C GLY A 546 -17.39 57.05 24.16
N MET A 547 -16.74 58.09 24.68
CA MET A 547 -15.70 58.82 23.95
C MET A 547 -14.43 57.97 23.78
N PRO A 548 -13.69 58.15 22.67
CA PRO A 548 -12.46 57.43 22.44
C PRO A 548 -11.38 57.80 23.44
N THR A 549 -10.60 56.81 23.86
CA THR A 549 -9.33 57.01 24.57
C THR A 549 -8.17 56.59 23.67
N PHE A 550 -7.03 57.26 23.79
CA PHE A 550 -5.81 56.82 23.11
C PHE A 550 -5.31 55.51 23.73
N LEU A 551 -4.81 54.61 22.89
CA LEU A 551 -4.08 53.44 23.37
C LEU A 551 -2.78 53.87 24.05
N LEU A 552 -2.30 53.06 25.00
CA LEU A 552 -1.10 53.32 25.79
C LEU A 552 0.17 53.55 24.96
N ASP A 553 0.24 52.95 23.77
CA ASP A 553 1.33 53.03 22.81
C ASP A 553 1.13 54.15 21.76
N GLY A 554 0.02 54.89 21.83
CA GLY A 554 -0.34 55.93 20.88
C GLY A 554 -0.69 55.42 19.47
N SER A 555 -0.81 54.11 19.26
CA SER A 555 -0.97 53.51 17.92
C SER A 555 -2.41 53.59 17.39
N GLY A 556 -3.37 53.97 18.23
CA GLY A 556 -4.77 54.03 17.88
C GLY A 556 -5.70 54.53 18.97
N LEU A 557 -6.99 54.28 18.75
CA LEU A 557 -8.09 54.69 19.62
C LEU A 557 -8.86 53.47 20.11
N SER A 558 -9.30 53.52 21.36
CA SER A 558 -10.14 52.52 22.01
C SER A 558 -11.49 53.13 22.40
N PHE A 559 -12.57 52.38 22.20
CA PHE A 559 -13.90 52.76 22.65
C PHE A 559 -14.48 51.68 23.54
N THR A 560 -15.27 52.16 24.49
CA THR A 560 -16.16 51.36 25.31
C THR A 560 -17.58 51.52 24.78
N CYS A 561 -18.26 50.41 24.49
CA CYS A 561 -19.65 50.41 24.04
C CYS A 561 -20.46 49.40 24.84
N TYR A 562 -21.58 49.81 25.39
CA TYR A 562 -22.53 48.95 26.08
C TYR A 562 -23.46 48.26 25.08
N SER A 563 -24.05 47.14 25.50
CA SER A 563 -25.09 46.47 24.72
C SER A 563 -26.26 47.41 24.45
N SER A 564 -26.92 47.25 23.29
CA SER A 564 -28.14 48.00 22.95
C SER A 564 -29.31 47.76 23.92
N GLU A 565 -29.21 46.73 24.77
CA GLU A 565 -30.21 46.35 25.78
C GLU A 565 -29.80 46.80 27.19
N ALA A 566 -28.64 47.45 27.36
CA ALA A 566 -28.17 47.87 28.68
C ALA A 566 -29.01 49.02 29.24
N LEU A 567 -29.50 48.85 30.48
CA LEU A 567 -30.27 49.84 31.22
C LEU A 567 -29.38 50.55 32.27
N GLU A 568 -29.66 51.82 32.56
CA GLU A 568 -28.88 52.65 33.50
C GLU A 568 -28.79 52.09 34.94
N VAL A 569 -29.67 51.15 35.30
CA VAL A 569 -29.78 50.58 36.66
C VAL A 569 -29.04 49.23 36.79
N GLU A 570 -28.47 48.67 35.71
CA GLU A 570 -27.76 47.39 35.78
C GLU A 570 -26.40 47.52 36.50
N SER A 571 -26.15 46.65 37.48
CA SER A 571 -24.91 46.66 38.26
C SER A 571 -23.69 46.19 37.47
N GLN A 572 -23.88 45.47 36.36
CA GLN A 572 -22.82 44.95 35.48
C GLN A 572 -23.30 44.85 34.01
N PRO A 573 -23.47 45.99 33.30
CA PRO A 573 -23.93 45.97 31.92
C PRO A 573 -22.90 45.33 31.00
N LEU A 574 -23.37 44.56 30.00
CA LEU A 574 -22.48 43.91 29.04
C LEU A 574 -21.74 44.95 28.19
N GLN A 575 -20.41 44.97 28.32
CA GLN A 575 -19.54 45.94 27.67
C GLN A 575 -18.70 45.31 26.56
N TYR A 576 -18.62 46.01 25.43
CA TYR A 576 -17.79 45.70 24.29
C TYR A 576 -16.65 46.72 24.17
N THR A 577 -15.49 46.22 23.79
CA THR A 577 -14.30 47.02 23.50
C THR A 577 -14.08 47.04 22.00
N ILE A 578 -13.89 48.23 21.46
CA ILE A 578 -13.59 48.48 20.05
C ILE A 578 -12.21 49.12 19.99
N THR A 579 -11.36 48.64 19.09
CA THR A 579 -10.02 49.20 18.88
C THR A 579 -9.85 49.55 17.42
N ILE A 580 -9.43 50.78 17.14
CA ILE A 580 -9.18 51.30 15.78
C ILE A 580 -7.77 51.87 15.76
N LEU A 581 -6.86 51.19 15.07
CA LEU A 581 -5.48 51.62 14.87
C LEU A 581 -5.39 52.64 13.73
N PHE A 582 -4.43 53.57 13.82
CA PHE A 582 -4.19 54.54 12.75
C PHE A 582 -3.69 53.90 11.45
N THR A 583 -3.25 52.64 11.52
CA THR A 583 -2.90 51.80 10.37
C THR A 583 -4.13 51.32 9.57
N GLY A 584 -5.35 51.62 10.00
CA GLY A 584 -6.58 51.12 9.35
C GLY A 584 -7.07 49.79 9.92
N VAL A 585 -6.31 49.16 10.81
CA VAL A 585 -6.70 47.90 11.47
C VAL A 585 -7.73 48.21 12.56
N ALA A 586 -8.93 47.63 12.45
CA ALA A 586 -9.97 47.79 13.43
C ALA A 586 -10.53 46.45 13.90
N THR A 587 -10.83 46.33 15.20
CA THR A 587 -11.34 45.11 15.83
C THR A 587 -12.42 45.43 16.88
N CYS A 588 -13.29 44.46 17.15
CA CYS A 588 -14.30 44.57 18.21
C CYS A 588 -14.45 43.22 18.92
N ASN A 589 -14.58 43.21 20.25
CA ASN A 589 -14.72 41.95 21.00
C ASN A 589 -16.14 41.33 20.94
N CYS A 590 -17.12 41.97 20.29
CA CYS A 590 -18.50 41.47 20.22
C CYS A 590 -18.65 40.18 19.39
N THR A 591 -19.72 39.43 19.65
CA THR A 591 -20.00 38.15 18.98
C THR A 591 -20.24 38.29 17.47
N ASP A 592 -20.89 39.38 17.03
CA ASP A 592 -21.12 39.66 15.61
C ASP A 592 -19.80 39.80 14.83
N PHE A 593 -18.83 40.52 15.40
CA PHE A 593 -17.50 40.67 14.81
C PHE A 593 -16.73 39.35 14.80
N ARG A 594 -16.70 38.64 15.93
CA ARG A 594 -16.03 37.35 16.05
C ARG A 594 -16.57 36.30 15.07
N LYS A 595 -17.88 36.33 14.78
CA LYS A 595 -18.52 35.40 13.83
C LYS A 595 -18.32 35.82 12.37
N HIS A 596 -18.52 37.08 12.04
CA HIS A 596 -18.65 37.53 10.64
C HIS A 596 -17.45 38.30 10.06
N GLY A 597 -16.49 38.76 10.87
CA GLY A 597 -15.28 39.45 10.41
C GLY A 597 -15.46 40.86 9.82
N GLY A 598 -16.64 41.21 9.32
CA GLY A 598 -16.96 42.56 8.85
C GLY A 598 -17.27 43.56 9.98
N ALA A 599 -17.29 44.85 9.65
CA ALA A 599 -17.62 45.95 10.56
C ALA A 599 -19.00 45.75 11.20
N CYS A 600 -19.00 45.38 12.48
CA CYS A 600 -20.19 45.20 13.30
C CYS A 600 -20.85 46.55 13.64
N LYS A 601 -22.04 46.52 14.25
CA LYS A 601 -22.76 47.73 14.67
C LYS A 601 -21.93 48.63 15.61
N HIS A 602 -21.13 48.03 16.51
CA HIS A 602 -20.31 48.78 17.47
C HIS A 602 -19.13 49.48 16.78
N LEU A 603 -18.48 48.82 15.82
CA LEU A 603 -17.40 49.42 15.03
C LEU A 603 -17.92 50.61 14.21
N ARG A 604 -19.10 50.44 13.59
CA ARG A 604 -19.76 51.52 12.83
C ARG A 604 -20.14 52.69 13.72
N ALA A 605 -20.63 52.42 14.93
CA ALA A 605 -20.95 53.47 15.91
C ALA A 605 -19.70 54.27 16.30
N ALA A 606 -18.56 53.59 16.49
CA ALA A 606 -17.28 54.24 16.74
C ALA A 606 -16.84 55.13 15.56
N LEU A 607 -17.00 54.66 14.32
CA LEU A 607 -16.70 55.46 13.12
C LEU A 607 -17.59 56.71 13.02
N ILE A 608 -18.88 56.59 13.33
CA ILE A 608 -19.81 57.74 13.38
C ILE A 608 -19.34 58.79 14.41
N ILE A 609 -18.89 58.36 15.59
CA ILE A 609 -18.35 59.27 16.61
C ILE A 609 -17.07 59.94 16.14
N LEU A 610 -16.17 59.20 15.48
CA LEU A 610 -14.93 59.78 14.94
C LEU A 610 -15.22 60.85 13.90
N ASP A 611 -16.17 60.62 13.00
CA ASP A 611 -16.58 61.60 12.01
C ASP A 611 -17.20 62.84 12.66
N HIS A 612 -18.00 62.65 13.72
CA HIS A 612 -18.53 63.76 14.51
C HIS A 612 -17.42 64.58 15.18
N LEU A 613 -16.45 63.93 15.83
CA LEU A 613 -15.32 64.62 16.47
C LEU A 613 -14.43 65.37 15.46
N ARG A 614 -14.20 64.80 14.27
CA ARG A 614 -13.51 65.50 13.17
C ARG A 614 -14.25 66.76 12.73
N SER A 615 -15.59 66.69 12.64
CA SER A 615 -16.42 67.86 12.29
C SER A 615 -16.35 68.99 13.33
N GLN A 616 -16.04 68.64 14.59
CA GLN A 616 -15.85 69.59 15.70
C GLN A 616 -14.40 70.13 15.81
N LYS A 617 -13.56 69.92 14.78
CA LYS A 617 -12.15 70.36 14.70
C LYS A 617 -11.18 69.68 15.69
N PHE A 618 -11.53 68.52 16.24
CA PHE A 618 -10.52 67.70 16.93
C PHE A 618 -9.51 67.15 15.91
N GLN A 619 -8.21 67.20 16.25
CA GLN A 619 -7.13 66.71 15.39
C GLN A 619 -7.06 65.17 15.40
N ILE A 620 -8.03 64.51 14.78
CA ILE A 620 -8.06 63.06 14.61
C ILE A 620 -7.75 62.73 13.15
N PRO A 621 -6.69 61.96 12.85
CA PRO A 621 -6.35 61.61 11.47
C PRO A 621 -7.47 60.78 10.81
N ALA A 622 -7.59 60.89 9.49
CA ALA A 622 -8.47 60.02 8.70
C ALA A 622 -7.90 58.59 8.75
N ILE A 623 -8.70 57.63 9.18
CA ILE A 623 -8.30 56.22 9.31
C ILE A 623 -8.99 55.44 8.18
N PRO A 624 -8.26 55.00 7.15
CA PRO A 624 -8.84 54.26 6.04
C PRO A 624 -9.16 52.82 6.48
N ILE A 625 -10.43 52.55 6.80
CA ILE A 625 -10.88 51.19 7.08
C ILE A 625 -11.06 50.45 5.73
N PRO A 626 -10.52 49.22 5.59
CA PRO A 626 -10.73 48.37 4.41
C PRO A 626 -12.20 48.31 3.99
N GLN A 627 -12.51 48.49 2.71
CA GLN A 627 -13.91 48.46 2.22
C GLN A 627 -14.30 47.06 1.71
N SER A 628 -13.32 46.23 1.39
CA SER A 628 -13.50 44.86 0.94
C SER A 628 -12.61 43.87 1.68
N LEU A 629 -12.93 42.58 1.54
CA LEU A 629 -12.11 41.49 2.08
C LEU A 629 -10.76 41.35 1.33
N ALA A 630 -10.66 41.84 0.09
CA ALA A 630 -9.40 41.91 -0.63
C ALA A 630 -8.47 42.99 -0.04
N ASP A 631 -9.04 44.12 0.38
CA ASP A 631 -8.29 45.22 1.02
C ASP A 631 -7.75 44.78 2.39
N THR A 632 -8.50 43.96 3.13
CA THR A 632 -8.02 43.40 4.42
C THR A 632 -6.81 42.52 4.23
N HIS A 633 -6.77 41.67 3.20
CA HIS A 633 -5.60 40.84 2.93
C HIS A 633 -4.38 41.65 2.51
N THR A 634 -4.59 42.73 1.76
CA THR A 634 -3.54 43.67 1.39
C THR A 634 -2.97 44.35 2.64
N LEU A 635 -3.84 44.79 3.56
CA LEU A 635 -3.45 45.43 4.81
C LEU A 635 -2.77 44.45 5.79
N GLU A 636 -3.25 43.21 5.90
CA GLU A 636 -2.61 42.13 6.68
C GLU A 636 -1.18 41.87 6.20
N THR A 637 -0.97 41.90 4.88
CA THR A 637 0.36 41.69 4.27
C THR A 637 1.30 42.87 4.55
N GLN A 638 0.76 44.10 4.60
CA GLN A 638 1.54 45.33 4.86
C GLN A 638 1.84 45.58 6.34
N THR A 639 1.00 45.08 7.26
CA THR A 639 1.17 45.27 8.72
C THR A 639 1.86 44.10 9.42
N SER A 640 2.12 43.00 8.70
CA SER A 640 2.98 41.93 9.19
C SER A 640 4.45 42.41 9.23
N PRO A 641 5.21 42.18 10.32
CA PRO A 641 6.60 42.61 10.39
C PRO A 641 7.42 41.97 9.25
N PRO A 642 8.33 42.71 8.59
CA PRO A 642 9.25 42.12 7.62
C PRO A 642 10.06 41.03 8.32
N LEU A 643 10.11 39.83 7.74
CA LEU A 643 11.15 38.87 8.07
C LEU A 643 12.48 39.50 7.64
N GLU A 644 13.26 39.99 8.60
CA GLU A 644 14.61 40.50 8.34
C GLU A 644 15.45 39.42 7.64
N PRO A 645 16.14 39.74 6.53
CA PRO A 645 17.18 38.88 6.00
C PRO A 645 18.34 38.91 6.97
N THR A 646 18.66 37.75 7.55
CA THR A 646 19.78 37.59 8.48
C THR A 646 21.07 37.90 7.73
N ALA A 647 21.68 39.05 8.04
CA ALA A 647 23.02 39.39 7.60
C ALA A 647 24.01 38.36 8.15
N SER A 648 24.86 37.86 7.26
CA SER A 648 25.99 36.99 7.57
C SER A 648 27.06 37.72 8.39
N PRO A 649 27.55 37.12 9.48
CA PRO A 649 28.92 37.35 9.94
C PRO A 649 29.83 36.25 9.39
N GLU A 650 30.92 36.68 8.76
CA GLU A 650 32.07 35.84 8.41
C GLU A 650 32.68 35.16 9.65
N GLU A 651 33.19 33.95 9.39
CA GLU A 651 34.23 33.21 10.11
C GLU A 651 34.13 33.11 11.65
N THR A 652 33.77 31.94 12.17
CA THR A 652 34.71 30.94 12.72
C THR A 652 33.93 29.75 13.31
N LEU A 653 34.35 28.50 13.00
CA LEU A 653 33.93 27.21 13.59
C LEU A 653 32.45 26.78 13.38
N GLN A 654 32.18 26.10 12.27
CA GLN A 654 30.90 25.43 12.02
C GLN A 654 30.72 24.16 12.88
N LEU A 655 29.72 24.18 13.77
CA LEU A 655 29.24 22.98 14.46
C LEU A 655 28.51 22.03 13.48
N PRO A 656 28.60 20.69 13.69
CA PRO A 656 27.93 19.66 12.88
C PRO A 656 26.41 19.83 12.69
N THR A 657 25.77 20.58 13.58
CA THR A 657 24.33 20.85 13.59
C THR A 657 23.87 21.73 12.42
N VAL A 658 24.71 22.66 11.95
CA VAL A 658 24.37 23.52 10.80
C VAL A 658 24.41 22.73 9.49
N ARG A 659 25.35 21.77 9.39
CA ARG A 659 25.44 20.84 8.26
C ARG A 659 24.25 19.88 8.20
N ALA A 660 23.78 19.42 9.35
CA ALA A 660 22.58 18.59 9.44
C ALA A 660 21.30 19.37 9.08
N ALA A 661 21.18 20.62 9.51
CA ALA A 661 20.04 21.48 9.17
C ALA A 661 19.99 21.81 7.67
N ALA A 662 21.14 22.08 7.04
CA ALA A 662 21.20 22.33 5.60
C ALA A 662 20.78 21.10 4.78
N VAL A 663 21.22 19.89 5.16
CA VAL A 663 20.84 18.63 4.49
C VAL A 663 19.34 18.32 4.66
N VAL A 664 18.76 18.65 5.81
CA VAL A 664 17.32 18.46 6.06
C VAL A 664 16.48 19.46 5.27
N THR A 665 16.94 20.70 5.11
CA THR A 665 16.25 21.71 4.29
C THR A 665 16.32 21.37 2.80
N ASP A 666 17.43 20.81 2.31
CA ASP A 666 17.58 20.32 0.93
C ASP A 666 16.66 19.11 0.63
N LEU A 667 16.52 18.21 1.60
CA LEU A 667 15.60 17.07 1.53
C LEU A 667 14.12 17.45 1.60
N LEU A 668 13.79 18.60 2.19
CA LEU A 668 12.41 19.09 2.33
C LEU A 668 12.00 20.10 1.24
N GLY A 669 12.95 20.84 0.65
CA GLY A 669 12.70 21.81 -0.43
C GLY A 669 12.51 21.19 -1.82
N SER A 670 12.95 19.95 -2.02
CA SER A 670 12.91 19.27 -3.33
C SER A 670 11.53 18.68 -3.71
N ASN A 671 10.48 18.89 -2.90
CA ASN A 671 9.17 18.25 -3.09
C ASN A 671 8.03 19.20 -3.54
N GLU A 672 8.33 20.47 -3.83
CA GLU A 672 7.33 21.46 -4.26
C GLU A 672 7.78 22.26 -5.49
N SER A 673 8.07 21.58 -6.61
CA SER A 673 7.87 22.13 -7.98
C SER A 673 8.46 21.21 -9.06
N CYS A 674 7.65 20.35 -9.67
CA CYS A 674 7.88 19.93 -11.06
C CYS A 674 6.65 19.17 -11.59
N HIS A 675 5.68 19.89 -12.12
CA HIS A 675 4.75 19.38 -13.13
C HIS A 675 4.27 20.55 -13.98
N ASP A 676 4.95 20.74 -15.10
CA ASP A 676 4.59 21.39 -16.37
C ASP A 676 5.97 21.56 -17.06
N THR A 677 6.30 21.15 -18.29
CA THR A 677 5.58 20.84 -19.53
C THR A 677 6.63 20.16 -20.42
N GLU A 678 6.40 18.94 -20.94
CA GLU A 678 7.24 18.41 -22.04
C GLU A 678 6.52 18.72 -23.37
N GLU A 679 6.96 19.80 -24.00
CA GLU A 679 6.77 20.04 -25.43
C GLU A 679 7.86 19.31 -26.22
N LYS A 680 7.42 18.65 -27.29
CA LYS A 680 8.28 18.08 -28.33
C LYS A 680 9.06 19.19 -29.04
N ALA A 681 10.36 18.97 -29.26
CA ALA A 681 11.08 19.53 -30.38
C ALA A 681 12.15 18.52 -30.85
N ASP A 682 12.13 18.26 -32.15
CA ASP A 682 13.14 17.57 -32.95
C ASP A 682 14.44 18.40 -33.03
N GLU A 683 15.55 17.71 -33.37
CA GLU A 683 16.87 18.14 -33.92
C GLU A 683 18.00 17.39 -33.18
N SER A 684 18.59 16.31 -33.73
CA SER A 684 19.50 16.14 -34.88
C SER A 684 20.99 16.18 -34.48
N ASP A 685 21.71 15.17 -35.01
CA ASP A 685 23.17 14.92 -35.04
C ASP A 685 23.84 14.35 -33.77
N SER A 686 24.25 13.07 -33.83
CA SER A 686 25.55 12.50 -34.27
C SER A 686 26.60 12.63 -33.14
N ASP A 687 27.17 11.58 -32.55
CA ASP A 687 27.89 10.41 -33.10
C ASP A 687 27.68 9.19 -32.15
N ASN A 688 27.33 7.99 -32.62
CA ASN A 688 28.18 6.95 -33.23
C ASN A 688 29.30 6.39 -32.32
N GLU A 689 29.04 5.25 -31.67
CA GLU A 689 29.96 4.09 -31.62
C GLU A 689 29.25 2.81 -31.09
N SER A 690 29.07 1.85 -32.02
CA SER A 690 29.02 0.37 -31.95
C SER A 690 28.32 -0.36 -30.77
N VAL A 691 27.19 -1.07 -30.97
CA VAL A 691 26.99 -2.44 -31.58
C VAL A 691 27.56 -3.54 -30.66
N ASP A 692 26.76 -4.40 -30.01
CA ASP A 692 26.15 -5.61 -30.59
C ASP A 692 24.71 -5.93 -30.13
N THR A 693 23.91 -6.33 -31.10
CA THR A 693 22.54 -6.86 -31.06
C THR A 693 22.53 -8.35 -31.38
N ASP A 694 21.61 -9.10 -30.78
CA ASP A 694 20.93 -10.26 -31.41
C ASP A 694 19.55 -10.40 -30.71
N ALA A 695 18.42 -9.99 -31.30
CA ALA A 695 17.74 -10.46 -32.51
C ALA A 695 17.07 -11.84 -32.31
N SER A 696 15.80 -11.79 -31.90
CA SER A 696 14.82 -12.87 -32.05
C SER A 696 13.92 -12.53 -33.24
N SER A 697 13.99 -13.31 -34.32
CA SER A 697 13.06 -13.24 -35.45
C SER A 697 12.30 -14.56 -35.58
N ASP A 698 10.98 -14.49 -35.38
CA ASP A 698 10.03 -15.45 -35.93
C ASP A 698 9.55 -14.89 -37.28
N SER A 699 9.64 -15.69 -38.34
CA SER A 699 8.90 -15.48 -39.58
C SER A 699 8.53 -16.84 -40.18
N ASP A 700 7.22 -17.08 -40.30
CA ASP A 700 6.60 -18.01 -41.25
C ASP A 700 6.88 -17.54 -42.69
N ASP A 701 7.30 -18.43 -43.59
CA ASP A 701 6.50 -18.88 -44.75
C ASP A 701 7.28 -19.85 -45.65
N SER A 702 6.50 -20.65 -46.37
CA SER A 702 6.77 -21.78 -47.26
C SER A 702 7.69 -21.53 -48.46
N ASP A 703 8.47 -22.54 -48.86
CA ASP A 703 8.29 -23.31 -50.11
C ASP A 703 9.43 -24.33 -50.33
N ASP A 704 9.10 -25.33 -51.14
CA ASP A 704 9.78 -26.58 -51.49
C ASP A 704 11.27 -26.49 -51.85
N ASP A 705 12.04 -27.50 -51.44
CA ASP A 705 12.90 -28.30 -52.32
C ASP A 705 13.57 -29.46 -51.55
N ASP A 706 13.18 -30.69 -51.89
CA ASP A 706 13.93 -31.94 -51.62
C ASP A 706 15.31 -31.87 -52.28
N PRO A 707 16.36 -32.44 -51.66
CA PRO A 707 16.73 -33.78 -52.11
C PRO A 707 17.26 -34.72 -51.02
N ASP A 708 16.80 -35.97 -51.14
CA ASP A 708 17.53 -37.25 -51.06
C ASP A 708 18.42 -37.58 -49.85
N ASP A 709 17.95 -38.63 -49.16
CA ASP A 709 18.66 -39.86 -48.82
C ASP A 709 20.02 -39.76 -48.09
N ALA A 710 19.94 -39.94 -46.76
CA ALA A 710 20.89 -40.78 -46.05
C ALA A 710 20.19 -41.52 -44.90
N GLN A 711 19.83 -42.77 -45.17
CA GLN A 711 19.55 -43.78 -44.16
C GLN A 711 20.75 -43.89 -43.20
N GLU A 712 20.57 -43.54 -41.92
CA GLU A 712 21.50 -43.99 -40.89
C GLU A 712 20.82 -45.01 -39.98
N THR A 713 21.13 -46.26 -40.34
CA THR A 713 20.95 -47.52 -39.65
C THR A 713 20.93 -47.45 -38.12
N ALA A 714 19.85 -48.00 -37.56
CA ALA A 714 19.78 -48.50 -36.21
C ALA A 714 20.88 -49.55 -35.97
N LEU A 715 21.92 -49.17 -35.23
CA LEU A 715 22.83 -50.11 -34.58
C LEU A 715 22.23 -50.55 -33.24
N GLN A 716 21.57 -51.69 -33.26
CA GLN A 716 21.40 -52.52 -32.08
C GLN A 716 22.74 -53.18 -31.73
N GLY A 717 23.20 -52.97 -30.49
CA GLY A 717 24.18 -53.80 -29.78
C GLY A 717 25.31 -53.00 -29.11
N PRO A 718 25.91 -53.46 -27.98
CA PRO A 718 25.76 -54.76 -27.33
C PRO A 718 25.16 -54.68 -25.91
N GLN A 719 24.82 -55.84 -25.38
CA GLN A 719 24.45 -56.08 -23.99
C GLN A 719 25.32 -55.25 -23.03
N SER A 720 24.67 -54.47 -22.17
CA SER A 720 25.33 -53.70 -21.14
C SER A 720 26.14 -54.63 -20.23
N PRO A 721 27.41 -54.30 -19.91
CA PRO A 721 28.24 -55.15 -19.07
C PRO A 721 27.55 -55.41 -17.71
N PRO A 722 27.78 -56.58 -17.08
CA PRO A 722 27.12 -56.97 -15.81
C PRO A 722 27.28 -55.94 -14.68
N GLN A 723 28.28 -55.04 -14.75
CA GLN A 723 28.46 -53.91 -13.84
C GLN A 723 27.37 -52.83 -13.96
N ASN A 724 26.81 -52.58 -15.16
CA ASN A 724 25.76 -51.57 -15.37
C ASN A 724 24.42 -52.02 -14.78
N GLN A 725 24.06 -53.30 -14.92
CA GLN A 725 22.86 -53.86 -14.29
C GLN A 725 22.97 -53.84 -12.76
N ARG A 726 24.17 -54.13 -12.22
CA ARG A 726 24.44 -54.03 -10.79
C ARG A 726 24.32 -52.60 -10.26
N ALA A 727 24.85 -51.61 -10.98
CA ALA A 727 24.75 -50.20 -10.59
C ALA A 727 23.31 -49.66 -10.64
N LEU A 728 22.54 -50.02 -11.68
CA LEU A 728 21.10 -49.71 -11.75
C LEU A 728 20.31 -50.42 -10.64
N GLY A 729 20.68 -51.66 -10.32
CA GLY A 729 20.12 -52.42 -9.20
C GLY A 729 20.44 -51.79 -7.84
N GLU A 730 21.66 -51.30 -7.63
CA GLU A 730 22.06 -50.59 -6.40
C GLU A 730 21.33 -49.24 -6.26
N GLN A 731 21.12 -48.52 -7.37
CA GLN A 731 20.33 -47.28 -7.38
C GLN A 731 18.84 -47.55 -7.08
N ALA A 732 18.26 -48.58 -7.70
CA ALA A 732 16.89 -49.02 -7.43
C ALA A 732 16.73 -49.49 -5.98
N LEU A 733 17.70 -50.24 -5.44
CA LEU A 733 17.74 -50.68 -4.05
C LEU A 733 17.85 -49.49 -3.09
N ALA A 734 18.69 -48.49 -3.38
CA ALA A 734 18.82 -47.29 -2.55
C ALA A 734 17.51 -46.49 -2.50
N ARG A 735 16.82 -46.37 -3.65
CA ARG A 735 15.49 -45.75 -3.73
C ARG A 735 14.44 -46.55 -2.96
N ALA A 736 14.40 -47.87 -3.13
CA ALA A 736 13.49 -48.75 -2.42
C ALA A 736 13.73 -48.72 -0.89
N LEU A 737 14.99 -48.68 -0.44
CA LEU A 737 15.34 -48.55 0.97
C LEU A 737 14.91 -47.19 1.56
N PHE A 738 14.97 -46.11 0.78
CA PHE A 738 14.47 -44.80 1.19
C PHE A 738 12.94 -44.82 1.36
N GLU A 739 12.22 -45.37 0.38
CA GLU A 739 10.76 -45.50 0.43
C GLU A 739 10.33 -46.41 1.60
N LEU A 740 11.05 -47.50 1.86
CA LEU A 740 10.85 -48.39 3.01
C LEU A 740 11.08 -47.70 4.37
N GLU A 741 12.08 -46.81 4.48
CA GLU A 741 12.37 -46.09 5.73
C GLU A 741 11.33 -45.00 6.02
N GLU A 742 10.80 -44.34 4.98
CA GLU A 742 9.64 -43.45 5.10
C GLU A 742 8.39 -44.22 5.55
N MET A 743 8.22 -45.45 5.06
CA MET A 743 7.15 -46.34 5.48
C MET A 743 7.34 -46.85 6.91
N ASP A 744 8.56 -47.16 7.35
CA ASP A 744 8.87 -47.56 8.73
C ASP A 744 8.45 -46.49 9.74
N GLN A 745 8.66 -45.20 9.42
CA GLN A 745 8.15 -44.12 10.26
C GLN A 745 6.61 -44.14 10.33
N LYS A 746 5.93 -44.33 9.19
CA LYS A 746 4.46 -44.48 9.13
C LYS A 746 3.98 -45.70 9.93
N PHE A 747 4.73 -46.81 9.93
CA PHE A 747 4.44 -48.01 10.74
C PHE A 747 4.65 -47.78 12.23
N ARG A 748 5.68 -47.03 12.65
CA ARG A 748 5.88 -46.64 14.05
C ARG A 748 4.73 -45.76 14.53
N ASP A 749 4.34 -44.76 13.73
CA ASP A 749 3.21 -43.88 14.04
C ASP A 749 1.89 -44.66 14.11
N LEU A 750 1.72 -45.69 13.28
CA LEU A 750 0.58 -46.61 13.33
C LEU A 750 0.59 -47.50 14.57
N THR A 751 1.76 -48.05 14.92
CA THR A 751 1.93 -48.92 16.08
C THR A 751 1.75 -48.14 17.38
N GLU A 752 2.24 -46.91 17.44
CA GLU A 752 2.05 -46.00 18.57
C GLU A 752 0.57 -45.62 18.71
N TYR A 753 -0.11 -45.33 17.60
CA TYR A 753 -1.55 -45.09 17.59
C TYR A 753 -2.36 -46.30 18.10
N LEU A 754 -2.00 -47.52 17.68
CA LEU A 754 -2.65 -48.77 18.13
C LEU A 754 -2.37 -49.07 19.60
N LYS A 755 -1.15 -48.78 20.10
CA LYS A 755 -0.81 -48.93 21.53
C LYS A 755 -1.62 -48.00 22.43
N HIS A 756 -1.93 -46.79 21.96
CA HIS A 756 -2.71 -45.81 22.72
C HIS A 756 -4.23 -46.02 22.61
N ASN A 757 -4.70 -46.97 21.78
CA ASN A 757 -6.12 -47.28 21.60
C ASN A 757 -6.39 -48.80 21.62
N PRO A 758 -6.24 -49.50 22.75
CA PRO A 758 -6.33 -50.96 22.84
C PRO A 758 -7.77 -51.54 22.81
N GLY A 759 -8.79 -50.73 22.52
CA GLY A 759 -10.20 -51.16 22.48
C GLY A 759 -10.65 -51.70 21.12
N PRO A 760 -11.86 -52.31 21.02
CA PRO A 760 -12.43 -52.71 19.73
C PRO A 760 -12.54 -51.48 18.82
N LEU A 761 -11.89 -51.57 17.65
CA LEU A 761 -11.77 -50.46 16.70
C LEU A 761 -13.17 -50.05 16.22
N SER A 762 -13.52 -48.77 16.41
CA SER A 762 -14.72 -48.19 15.81
C SER A 762 -14.61 -48.17 14.28
N ASP A 763 -15.73 -48.10 13.55
CA ASP A 763 -15.76 -48.00 12.09
C ASP A 763 -14.92 -46.82 11.54
N SER A 764 -14.80 -45.75 12.31
CA SER A 764 -13.93 -44.59 12.03
C SER A 764 -12.44 -44.92 12.16
N SER A 765 -12.08 -45.76 13.14
CA SER A 765 -10.70 -46.19 13.39
C SER A 765 -10.22 -47.23 12.37
N THR A 766 -11.09 -48.13 11.93
CA THR A 766 -10.81 -49.10 10.85
C THR A 766 -10.65 -48.41 9.50
N GLU A 767 -11.44 -47.37 9.20
CA GLU A 767 -11.28 -46.58 7.97
C GLU A 767 -9.97 -45.76 7.99
N LEU A 768 -9.57 -45.22 9.15
CA LEU A 768 -8.28 -44.56 9.34
C LEU A 768 -7.09 -45.53 9.18
N LEU A 769 -7.22 -46.76 9.70
CA LEU A 769 -6.24 -47.84 9.54
C LEU A 769 -6.12 -48.28 8.08
N ALA A 770 -7.23 -48.43 7.37
CA ALA A 770 -7.25 -48.77 5.94
C ALA A 770 -6.57 -47.69 5.09
N ARG A 771 -6.84 -46.40 5.38
CA ARG A 771 -6.20 -45.26 4.69
C ARG A 771 -4.69 -45.16 4.96
N ARG A 772 -4.23 -45.54 6.16
CA ARG A 772 -2.80 -45.58 6.49
C ARG A 772 -2.09 -46.81 5.91
N ALA A 773 -2.82 -47.89 5.66
CA ALA A 773 -2.31 -49.13 5.05
C ALA A 773 -2.31 -49.11 3.50
N GLU A 774 -3.09 -48.22 2.87
CA GLU A 774 -3.21 -48.12 1.40
C GLU A 774 -1.87 -47.86 0.66
N PRO A 775 -0.98 -46.94 1.12
CA PRO A 775 0.33 -46.75 0.49
C PRO A 775 1.24 -47.97 0.64
N VAL A 776 1.06 -48.74 1.72
CA VAL A 776 1.80 -49.98 1.99
C VAL A 776 1.36 -51.09 1.02
N ALA A 777 0.05 -51.22 0.81
CA ALA A 777 -0.49 -52.19 -0.13
C ALA A 777 -0.05 -51.87 -1.57
N ALA A 778 -0.10 -50.60 -1.98
CA ALA A 778 0.32 -50.16 -3.31
C ALA A 778 1.80 -50.45 -3.60
N PHE A 779 2.69 -50.18 -2.62
CA PHE A 779 4.11 -50.47 -2.73
C PHE A 779 4.42 -51.97 -2.81
N MET A 780 3.71 -52.81 -2.05
CA MET A 780 3.87 -54.28 -2.11
C MET A 780 3.45 -54.87 -3.46
N THR A 781 2.47 -54.27 -4.14
CA THR A 781 2.11 -54.60 -5.53
C THR A 781 3.13 -54.12 -6.56
N GLU A 782 3.93 -53.10 -6.27
CA GLU A 782 4.93 -52.56 -7.20
C GLU A 782 6.25 -53.35 -7.18
N ILE A 783 6.54 -54.06 -6.08
CA ILE A 783 7.76 -54.89 -5.91
C ILE A 783 7.56 -56.34 -6.41
N THR A 784 6.35 -56.74 -6.77
CA THR A 784 6.07 -58.11 -7.27
C THR A 784 6.30 -58.18 -8.79
N PRO A 785 7.32 -58.92 -9.29
CA PRO A 785 7.56 -59.02 -10.73
C PRO A 785 6.50 -59.92 -11.38
N SER A 786 5.64 -59.37 -12.24
CA SER A 786 4.73 -60.13 -13.09
C SER A 786 5.33 -60.31 -14.50
N PRO A 787 5.23 -61.51 -15.12
CA PRO A 787 5.79 -61.78 -16.45
C PRO A 787 4.89 -61.20 -17.58
N PRO A 788 5.42 -61.01 -18.80
CA PRO A 788 4.73 -60.25 -19.83
C PRO A 788 3.76 -61.13 -20.63
N LEU A 789 2.53 -60.66 -20.82
CA LEU A 789 1.64 -61.14 -21.88
C LEU A 789 0.98 -59.96 -22.61
N PHE A 790 0.90 -60.13 -23.93
CA PHE A 790 0.58 -59.22 -25.03
C PHE A 790 -0.86 -58.65 -25.04
N PRO A 791 -1.18 -57.67 -25.92
CA PRO A 791 -2.26 -56.71 -25.72
C PRO A 791 -3.60 -57.20 -26.28
N SER A 792 -4.70 -56.83 -25.61
CA SER A 792 -6.04 -56.92 -26.18
C SER A 792 -6.89 -55.70 -25.81
N SER A 793 -7.65 -55.26 -26.80
CA SER A 793 -8.48 -54.07 -26.92
C SER A 793 -9.84 -54.13 -26.19
N ALA A 794 -10.36 -52.92 -25.91
CA ALA A 794 -11.77 -52.50 -25.65
C ALA A 794 -12.32 -52.65 -24.21
N PRO A 795 -13.41 -51.95 -23.78
CA PRO A 795 -14.09 -50.70 -24.20
C PRO A 795 -14.32 -49.72 -22.99
N PRO A 796 -15.09 -48.60 -23.07
CA PRO A 796 -15.09 -47.55 -22.03
C PRO A 796 -15.99 -47.91 -20.85
N ARG A 797 -15.50 -47.69 -19.62
CA ARG A 797 -16.22 -48.00 -18.39
C ARG A 797 -16.87 -46.77 -17.78
N THR A 798 -18.19 -46.87 -17.65
CA THR A 798 -19.16 -46.00 -16.98
C THR A 798 -18.74 -45.64 -15.56
N GLN A 799 -18.81 -44.34 -15.21
CA GLN A 799 -18.58 -43.86 -13.85
C GLN A 799 -19.77 -44.20 -12.95
N VAL A 800 -19.51 -45.01 -11.92
CA VAL A 800 -20.40 -45.17 -10.77
C VAL A 800 -19.92 -44.23 -9.67
N ALA A 801 -20.81 -43.32 -9.26
CA ALA A 801 -20.60 -42.41 -8.16
C ALA A 801 -20.54 -43.18 -6.83
N ASN A 802 -19.47 -42.99 -6.06
CA ASN A 802 -19.40 -43.44 -4.67
C ASN A 802 -18.71 -42.37 -3.80
N GLY A 803 -19.40 -42.01 -2.71
CA GLY A 803 -18.84 -41.62 -1.41
C GLY A 803 -18.03 -40.33 -1.33
N SER A 804 -18.67 -39.28 -0.81
CA SER A 804 -18.09 -37.98 -0.50
C SER A 804 -16.92 -38.03 0.48
N ASN A 805 -15.69 -38.00 -0.03
CA ASN A 805 -14.49 -37.66 0.72
C ASN A 805 -14.30 -36.13 0.75
N LYS A 806 -14.12 -35.54 1.94
CA LYS A 806 -13.52 -34.21 2.10
C LYS A 806 -12.05 -34.26 1.66
N ARG A 807 -11.83 -34.26 0.35
CA ARG A 807 -10.55 -33.80 -0.25
C ARG A 807 -10.27 -32.42 0.35
N LYS A 808 -9.03 -32.12 0.77
CA LYS A 808 -8.58 -30.73 0.91
C LYS A 808 -9.05 -30.02 -0.35
N ALA A 809 -10.00 -29.10 -0.21
CA ALA A 809 -10.65 -28.47 -1.36
C ALA A 809 -9.53 -27.97 -2.28
N HIS A 810 -9.63 -28.22 -3.58
CA HIS A 810 -8.58 -27.91 -4.53
C HIS A 810 -8.47 -26.37 -4.65
N LEU A 811 -7.77 -25.73 -3.71
CA LEU A 811 -7.75 -24.27 -3.57
C LEU A 811 -7.21 -23.64 -4.85
N LEU A 812 -8.03 -22.79 -5.45
CA LEU A 812 -7.68 -22.07 -6.66
C LEU A 812 -6.78 -20.89 -6.32
N PRO A 813 -5.92 -20.46 -7.26
CA PRO A 813 -5.08 -19.29 -7.05
C PRO A 813 -5.93 -18.04 -6.78
N PRO A 814 -5.45 -17.11 -5.94
CA PRO A 814 -6.18 -15.90 -5.56
C PRO A 814 -6.57 -14.99 -6.73
N SER A 815 -5.85 -15.05 -7.86
CA SER A 815 -6.23 -14.35 -9.10
C SER A 815 -6.63 -15.35 -10.19
N PRO A 816 -7.76 -15.13 -10.90
CA PRO A 816 -8.16 -15.96 -12.05
C PRO A 816 -7.25 -15.80 -13.29
N GLU A 817 -6.44 -14.75 -13.38
CA GLU A 817 -5.71 -14.41 -14.60
C GLU A 817 -4.31 -15.03 -14.67
N LYS A 818 -4.08 -15.92 -15.64
CA LYS A 818 -2.73 -16.18 -16.16
C LYS A 818 -2.29 -14.97 -16.99
N ALA A 819 -1.22 -14.29 -16.57
CA ALA A 819 -0.31 -13.47 -17.38
C ALA A 819 -0.90 -12.60 -18.52
N SER A 820 -2.04 -11.92 -18.34
CA SER A 820 -2.38 -10.83 -19.25
C SER A 820 -1.38 -9.68 -19.04
N LYS A 821 -0.73 -9.19 -20.10
CA LYS A 821 0.02 -7.91 -20.08
C LYS A 821 -0.97 -6.81 -19.69
N ARG A 822 -1.07 -6.50 -18.40
CA ARG A 822 -1.93 -5.42 -17.92
C ARG A 822 -1.27 -4.11 -18.31
N HIS A 823 -1.96 -3.28 -19.08
CA HIS A 823 -1.62 -1.86 -19.17
C HIS A 823 -1.48 -1.32 -17.74
N GLN A 824 -0.42 -0.52 -17.50
CA GLN A 824 -0.30 0.24 -16.26
C GLN A 824 -1.62 0.99 -16.09
N SER A 825 -2.32 0.71 -14.99
CA SER A 825 -3.53 1.43 -14.63
C SER A 825 -3.12 2.82 -14.14
N PHE A 826 -2.71 3.68 -15.07
CA PHE A 826 -3.19 5.06 -15.01
C PHE A 826 -4.65 4.93 -15.41
N ALA A 827 -5.54 4.98 -14.43
CA ALA A 827 -6.94 5.15 -14.78
C ALA A 827 -7.01 6.47 -15.58
N PRO A 828 -7.49 6.46 -16.83
CA PRO A 828 -7.99 7.68 -17.41
C PRO A 828 -9.34 7.90 -16.74
N HIS A 829 -9.35 8.62 -15.62
CA HIS A 829 -10.58 9.16 -15.05
C HIS A 829 -10.73 10.60 -15.48
#